data_AF-A0AA36MW77-F1
#
_entry.id   AF-A0AA36MW77-F1
#
_cell.length_a   1.000
_cell.length_b   1.000
_cell.length_c   1.000
_cell.angle_alpha   90.00
_cell.angle_beta   90.00
_cell.angle_gamma   90.00
#
_symmetry.space_group_name_H-M   'P 1'
#
loop_
_entity.id
_entity.type
_entity.pdbx_description
1 polymer ?
#
loop_
_entity_poly.entity_id
_entity_poly.type
_entity_poly.pdbx_seq_one_letter_code
_entity_poly.pdbx_strand_id
1 'polypeptide(L)'
;MVLLEAFGLASAELFQYNRENFQFDNEQRISRDVQKYKMQVERFELFREDIEDLVKLTVDKMDMYHLVSAVVLGFTTSVFTEGRIWAHSPPSYIAVYFMTIGCGWLYLLMTVWLSMYASISSHSLGVRLRTRYVRLPIPSMQQLYGISSKLQDFEQQGVQKMLRLPFGPQGTPQWQSPGPGVAAPAPGVAGSSRPFMRTGSEDLLGRGEAGFGQEKVLTSAASTAPAEHVQMFRKLQSKWQCFDAYARVSMSLGVYQIVQAINLFVLGLTLVETHCPSVALAVTLLLQAVALALNFLDLAGLHAWQWAVMLCISSGCSVITAISLIGAKLEPDGLPDVNHPFSLAPLAYWFQALYFQVLLVLACPSDEQSSLPRRFRAVLFLDVFGDASYDPTDAEHALIPKTVEEGDMSGAAERAEKATQLAKCWDLARMAQMALRRWEAVPDEHVRAEDAESLWQLRKQYTVWRKALLVSWGEMNEARGIPYSAEARDRVELRPWNQLSAVEKSEDVFTGTLVGPLYSAQGNQTFHYDLEKGECIFGRGKSLSLREVASRVTAFQRGVQSMLALSEVPAEDDHDGSATGSPRERGGEREGTRKSTRKSFSRSMTATFIGRTRLPRVDSLPWKVLQRLTQVLQCCWIFLGIVECLCNWFPETFGVDVFRSDWGTEEPKIEGDTFSHPDETTQHEGVGGESEEAATGEFTHEGSHEEGVHEAHEAAVNPEGGRRLRNSDFTPWWQRPQQVAASWPHGNFFRPELLACGGAKLFAATAFALYQSEGGLPLAWQALPRKDFPVAVPICGDAPDGDDGCLFAAARGGGVALWPWRSLDVTDAPLARPWHRLAGASVPCRRLAPLAPEFSELEERCLLLVGWDGQRLPVATLRLSGGAPSAAERLELRFDVPLERGDADVRAMHLDSSGQLWLLLGNELLSWQLLAGEFLGRWQPHWRDFTPRALCARQGRLLVAGSAGTGYGRPLLLALQPNASIAAA
;
A
#
# COMPACT_ATOMS: atom_id res chain seq x y z
N MET A 1 81.32 -40.09 43.08
CA MET A 1 81.07 -38.63 42.99
C MET A 1 80.87 -38.19 41.55
N VAL A 2 81.87 -38.32 40.67
CA VAL A 2 81.80 -37.85 39.25
C VAL A 2 80.58 -38.39 38.47
N LEU A 3 80.23 -39.67 38.63
CA LEU A 3 79.03 -40.26 37.99
C LEU A 3 77.71 -39.67 38.50
N LEU A 4 77.63 -39.28 39.77
CA LEU A 4 76.44 -38.65 40.36
C LEU A 4 76.29 -37.20 39.88
N GLU A 5 77.40 -36.47 39.74
CA GLU A 5 77.39 -35.11 39.17
C GLU A 5 77.02 -35.12 37.68
N ALA A 6 77.57 -36.06 36.90
CA ALA A 6 77.20 -36.23 35.50
C ALA A 6 75.72 -36.61 35.32
N PHE A 7 75.19 -37.48 36.18
CA PHE A 7 73.76 -37.84 36.16
C PHE A 7 72.86 -36.66 36.59
N GLY A 8 73.32 -35.85 37.56
CA GLY A 8 72.65 -34.62 37.98
C GLY A 8 72.54 -33.59 36.86
N LEU A 9 73.65 -33.34 36.15
CA LEU A 9 73.66 -32.40 35.01
C LEU A 9 72.78 -32.92 33.86
N ALA A 10 72.90 -34.19 33.49
CA ALA A 10 72.09 -34.77 32.42
C ALA A 10 70.58 -34.79 32.75
N SER A 11 70.21 -35.07 34.01
CA SER A 11 68.81 -35.02 34.46
C SER A 11 68.25 -33.60 34.51
N ALA A 12 69.07 -32.60 34.86
CA ALA A 12 68.69 -31.19 34.83
C ALA A 12 68.44 -30.69 33.40
N GLU A 13 69.34 -30.99 32.45
CA GLU A 13 69.15 -30.62 31.03
C GLU A 13 67.92 -31.31 30.43
N LEU A 14 67.70 -32.58 30.75
CA LEU A 14 66.58 -33.36 30.23
C LEU A 14 65.23 -32.91 30.83
N PHE A 15 65.22 -32.53 32.11
CA PHE A 15 64.06 -31.88 32.74
C PHE A 15 63.75 -30.54 32.08
N GLN A 16 64.76 -29.71 31.84
CA GLN A 16 64.60 -28.41 31.20
C GLN A 16 64.09 -28.55 29.76
N TYR A 17 64.64 -29.48 28.98
CA TYR A 17 64.16 -29.81 27.63
C TYR A 17 62.67 -30.22 27.64
N ASN A 18 62.27 -31.14 28.52
CA ASN A 18 60.87 -31.58 28.59
C ASN A 18 59.92 -30.48 29.05
N ARG A 19 60.37 -29.60 29.93
CA ARG A 19 59.60 -28.43 30.37
C ARG A 19 59.42 -27.42 29.23
N GLU A 20 60.48 -27.11 28.49
CA GLU A 20 60.42 -26.23 27.30
C GLU A 20 59.53 -26.83 26.21
N ASN A 21 59.64 -28.14 25.96
CA ASN A 21 58.81 -28.82 24.97
C ASN A 21 57.32 -28.88 25.40
N PHE A 22 57.05 -29.07 26.70
CA PHE A 22 55.68 -28.95 27.23
C PHE A 22 55.14 -27.53 27.08
N GLN A 23 55.95 -26.50 27.35
CA GLN A 23 55.56 -25.11 27.14
C GLN A 23 55.22 -24.84 25.67
N PHE A 24 56.07 -25.31 24.74
CA PHE A 24 55.83 -25.18 23.31
C PHE A 24 54.55 -25.90 22.84
N ASP A 25 54.36 -27.16 23.24
CA ASP A 25 53.14 -27.93 22.94
C ASP A 25 51.89 -27.26 23.53
N ASN A 26 52.01 -26.70 24.72
CA ASN A 26 50.93 -25.98 25.38
C ASN A 26 50.57 -24.68 24.65
N GLU A 27 51.57 -23.89 24.25
CA GLU A 27 51.36 -22.68 23.44
C GLU A 27 50.68 -23.02 22.11
N GLN A 28 51.07 -24.11 21.46
CA GLN A 28 50.39 -24.58 20.25
C GLN A 28 48.94 -25.01 20.51
N ARG A 29 48.68 -25.72 21.62
CA ARG A 29 47.32 -26.12 22.01
C ARG A 29 46.46 -24.89 22.27
N ILE A 30 46.96 -23.92 23.04
CA ILE A 30 46.29 -22.64 23.31
C ILE A 30 46.01 -21.92 22.00
N SER A 31 47.01 -21.76 21.13
CA SER A 31 46.85 -21.10 19.82
C SER A 31 45.77 -21.76 18.98
N ARG A 32 45.74 -23.10 18.94
CA ARG A 32 44.73 -23.87 18.19
C ARG A 32 43.33 -23.67 18.78
N ASP A 33 43.18 -23.71 20.09
CA ASP A 33 41.87 -23.55 20.72
C ASP A 33 41.37 -22.10 20.62
N VAL A 34 42.24 -21.11 20.78
CA VAL A 34 41.94 -19.70 20.49
C VAL A 34 41.49 -19.52 19.03
N GLN A 35 42.17 -20.17 18.07
CA GLN A 35 41.76 -20.12 16.66
C GLN A 35 40.40 -20.77 16.42
N LYS A 36 40.05 -21.87 17.11
CA LYS A 36 38.71 -22.47 17.05
C LYS A 36 37.64 -21.50 17.56
N TYR A 37 37.88 -20.85 18.69
CA TYR A 37 36.96 -19.83 19.22
C TYR A 37 36.81 -18.66 18.26
N LYS A 38 37.91 -18.22 17.64
CA LYS A 38 37.89 -17.17 16.63
C LYS A 38 37.00 -17.56 15.43
N MET A 39 37.19 -18.76 14.88
CA MET A 39 36.35 -19.26 13.76
C MET A 39 34.87 -19.39 14.16
N GLN A 40 34.57 -19.73 15.42
CA GLN A 40 33.18 -19.77 15.91
C GLN A 40 32.57 -18.37 16.01
N VAL A 41 33.30 -17.40 16.55
CA VAL A 41 32.85 -16.00 16.61
C VAL A 41 32.59 -15.48 15.20
N GLU A 42 33.53 -15.66 14.26
CA GLU A 42 33.38 -15.27 12.85
C GLU A 42 32.15 -15.94 12.21
N ARG A 43 31.89 -17.22 12.49
CA ARG A 43 30.67 -17.91 12.01
C ARG A 43 29.38 -17.29 12.57
N PHE A 44 29.36 -16.94 13.85
CA PHE A 44 28.19 -16.29 14.45
C PHE A 44 28.03 -14.84 13.97
N GLU A 45 29.12 -14.16 13.62
CA GLU A 45 29.08 -12.86 12.96
C GLU A 45 28.41 -12.97 11.58
N LEU A 46 28.82 -13.94 10.75
CA LEU A 46 28.16 -14.23 9.47
C LEU A 46 26.65 -14.50 9.63
N PHE A 47 26.24 -15.31 10.61
CA PHE A 47 24.81 -15.54 10.87
C PHE A 47 24.05 -14.28 11.27
N ARG A 48 24.71 -13.33 11.97
CA ARG A 48 24.08 -12.07 12.35
C ARG A 48 23.96 -11.13 11.17
N GLU A 49 24.95 -11.13 10.28
CA GLU A 49 24.95 -10.41 9.01
C GLU A 49 23.86 -10.95 8.08
N ASP A 50 23.76 -12.27 7.90
CA ASP A 50 22.69 -12.90 7.12
C ASP A 50 21.30 -12.48 7.60
N ILE A 51 21.06 -12.50 8.92
CA ILE A 51 19.78 -12.06 9.50
C ILE A 51 19.55 -10.56 9.26
N GLU A 52 20.59 -9.75 9.40
CA GLU A 52 20.51 -8.31 9.17
C GLU A 52 20.16 -8.01 7.71
N ASP A 53 20.82 -8.67 6.76
CA ASP A 53 20.59 -8.51 5.33
C ASP A 53 19.20 -8.98 4.91
N LEU A 54 18.72 -10.12 5.44
CA LEU A 54 17.37 -10.62 5.14
C LEU A 54 16.27 -9.70 5.68
N VAL A 55 16.47 -9.17 6.89
CA VAL A 55 15.53 -8.21 7.49
C VAL A 55 15.58 -6.89 6.71
N LYS A 56 16.77 -6.39 6.42
CA LYS A 56 16.98 -5.16 5.66
C LYS A 56 16.36 -5.25 4.27
N LEU A 57 16.55 -6.35 3.57
CA LEU A 57 15.91 -6.61 2.28
C LEU A 57 14.38 -6.53 2.36
N THR A 58 13.79 -7.03 3.45
CA THR A 58 12.33 -6.95 3.65
C THR A 58 11.89 -5.52 3.93
N VAL A 59 12.59 -4.81 4.82
CA VAL A 59 12.32 -3.42 5.18
C VAL A 59 12.44 -2.51 3.95
N ASP A 60 13.56 -2.58 3.23
CA ASP A 60 13.81 -1.76 2.04
C ASP A 60 12.72 -1.98 0.97
N LYS A 61 12.28 -3.23 0.76
CA LYS A 61 11.17 -3.54 -0.16
C LYS A 61 9.85 -2.94 0.32
N MET A 62 9.52 -3.06 1.61
CA MET A 62 8.26 -2.53 2.16
C MET A 62 8.23 -1.01 2.11
N ASP A 63 9.35 -0.36 2.37
CA ASP A 63 9.47 1.09 2.30
C ASP A 63 9.30 1.60 0.86
N MET A 64 9.78 0.84 -0.15
CA MET A 64 9.49 1.12 -1.56
C MET A 64 8.00 1.01 -1.89
N TYR A 65 7.32 -0.06 -1.45
CA TYR A 65 5.87 -0.18 -1.67
C TYR A 65 5.08 0.93 -0.99
N HIS A 66 5.49 1.32 0.22
CA HIS A 66 4.91 2.43 0.95
C HIS A 66 5.06 3.75 0.16
N LEU A 67 6.28 4.06 -0.31
CA LEU A 67 6.57 5.27 -1.08
C LEU A 67 5.78 5.32 -2.41
N VAL A 68 5.86 4.25 -3.22
CA VAL A 68 5.18 4.21 -4.52
C VAL A 68 3.67 4.31 -4.32
N SER A 69 3.12 3.59 -3.35
CA SER A 69 1.68 3.64 -3.07
C SER A 69 1.23 5.00 -2.57
N ALA A 70 2.05 5.70 -1.76
CA ALA A 70 1.75 7.07 -1.33
C ALA A 70 1.74 8.08 -2.49
N VAL A 71 2.67 7.96 -3.44
CA VAL A 71 2.70 8.81 -4.65
C VAL A 71 1.45 8.56 -5.51
N VAL A 72 1.12 7.29 -5.78
CA VAL A 72 -0.07 6.94 -6.57
C VAL A 72 -1.35 7.33 -5.82
N LEU A 73 -1.37 7.24 -4.49
CA LEU A 73 -2.48 7.73 -3.67
C LEU A 73 -2.68 9.24 -3.85
N GLY A 74 -1.60 10.05 -3.84
CA GLY A 74 -1.66 11.49 -4.11
C GLY A 74 -2.18 11.82 -5.51
N PHE A 75 -1.75 11.07 -6.53
CA PHE A 75 -2.32 11.17 -7.88
C PHE A 75 -3.82 10.84 -7.89
N THR A 76 -4.22 9.76 -7.22
CA THR A 76 -5.62 9.31 -7.12
C THR A 76 -6.48 10.36 -6.42
N THR A 77 -5.97 10.98 -5.35
CA THR A 77 -6.64 12.10 -4.69
C THR A 77 -6.79 13.30 -5.61
N SER A 78 -5.74 13.65 -6.38
CA SER A 78 -5.81 14.75 -7.35
C SER A 78 -6.85 14.46 -8.43
N VAL A 79 -6.88 13.25 -8.98
CA VAL A 79 -7.92 12.83 -9.94
C VAL A 79 -9.31 12.84 -9.30
N PHE A 80 -9.46 12.42 -8.04
CA PHE A 80 -10.73 12.45 -7.33
C PHE A 80 -11.24 13.89 -7.10
N THR A 81 -10.35 14.84 -6.80
CA THR A 81 -10.75 16.23 -6.50
C THR A 81 -10.86 17.12 -7.75
N GLU A 82 -9.93 16.96 -8.69
CA GLU A 82 -9.77 17.81 -9.88
C GLU A 82 -10.32 17.17 -11.16
N GLY A 83 -10.38 15.83 -11.25
CA GLY A 83 -10.86 15.06 -12.39
C GLY A 83 -12.38 15.09 -12.54
N ARG A 84 -12.98 16.28 -12.48
CA ARG A 84 -14.42 16.47 -12.66
C ARG A 84 -14.77 16.37 -14.14
N ILE A 85 -15.62 15.41 -14.44
CA ILE A 85 -16.32 15.32 -15.72
C ILE A 85 -17.47 16.34 -15.69
N TRP A 86 -17.75 16.99 -16.82
CA TRP A 86 -18.66 18.15 -16.90
C TRP A 86 -20.04 17.89 -16.27
N ALA A 87 -20.68 18.98 -15.83
CA ALA A 87 -21.94 18.98 -15.09
C ALA A 87 -23.13 18.32 -15.82
N HIS A 88 -23.02 18.08 -17.13
CA HIS A 88 -24.06 17.44 -17.95
C HIS A 88 -23.89 15.92 -18.07
N SER A 89 -22.92 15.32 -17.38
CA SER A 89 -22.74 13.86 -17.43
C SER A 89 -23.83 13.13 -16.63
N PRO A 90 -24.30 11.95 -17.09
CA PRO A 90 -25.32 11.19 -16.37
C PRO A 90 -24.88 10.88 -14.93
N PRO A 91 -25.75 11.09 -13.91
CA PRO A 91 -25.39 10.85 -12.51
C PRO A 91 -24.91 9.41 -12.24
N SER A 92 -25.52 8.44 -12.92
CA SER A 92 -25.17 7.03 -12.81
C SER A 92 -23.74 6.73 -13.26
N TYR A 93 -23.31 7.35 -14.35
CA TYR A 93 -21.94 7.25 -14.84
C TYR A 93 -20.93 7.92 -13.89
N ILE A 94 -21.26 9.12 -13.40
CA ILE A 94 -20.43 9.85 -12.41
C ILE A 94 -20.25 8.99 -11.14
N ALA A 95 -21.31 8.33 -10.67
CA ALA A 95 -21.26 7.46 -9.51
C ALA A 95 -20.34 6.24 -9.73
N VAL A 96 -20.44 5.55 -10.88
CA VAL A 96 -19.50 4.44 -11.22
C VAL A 96 -18.06 4.96 -11.21
N TYR A 97 -17.78 6.09 -11.87
CA TYR A 97 -16.46 6.69 -11.94
C TYR A 97 -15.86 6.99 -10.55
N PHE A 98 -16.57 7.74 -9.71
CA PHE A 98 -16.07 8.10 -8.38
C PHE A 98 -15.96 6.90 -7.45
N MET A 99 -16.87 5.92 -7.55
CA MET A 99 -16.78 4.69 -6.76
C MET A 99 -15.56 3.86 -7.16
N THR A 100 -15.23 3.76 -8.44
CA THR A 100 -14.02 3.07 -8.91
C THR A 100 -12.75 3.77 -8.40
N ILE A 101 -12.67 5.10 -8.50
CA ILE A 101 -11.54 5.86 -7.93
C ILE A 101 -11.44 5.67 -6.42
N GLY A 102 -12.56 5.78 -5.71
CA GLY A 102 -12.62 5.59 -4.26
C GLY A 102 -12.15 4.20 -3.82
N CYS A 103 -12.51 3.16 -4.59
CA CYS A 103 -12.00 1.80 -4.37
C CYS A 103 -10.48 1.74 -4.57
N GLY A 104 -9.96 2.32 -5.66
CA GLY A 104 -8.52 2.40 -5.91
C GLY A 104 -7.77 3.11 -4.78
N TRP A 105 -8.30 4.24 -4.30
CA TRP A 105 -7.77 4.98 -3.17
C TRP A 105 -7.73 4.13 -1.89
N LEU A 106 -8.82 3.42 -1.55
CA LEU A 106 -8.88 2.58 -0.36
C LEU A 106 -7.89 1.41 -0.40
N TYR A 107 -7.73 0.76 -1.55
CA TYR A 107 -6.75 -0.33 -1.69
C TYR A 107 -5.31 0.15 -1.61
N LEU A 108 -5.00 1.34 -2.16
CA LEU A 108 -3.68 1.95 -1.99
C LEU A 108 -3.42 2.37 -0.55
N LEU A 109 -4.42 2.93 0.15
CA LEU A 109 -4.29 3.22 1.57
C LEU A 109 -4.03 1.94 2.39
N MET A 110 -4.74 0.85 2.08
CA MET A 110 -4.47 -0.46 2.70
C MET A 110 -3.06 -0.96 2.42
N THR A 111 -2.53 -0.72 1.22
CA THR A 111 -1.15 -1.07 0.86
C THR A 111 -0.14 -0.31 1.70
N VAL A 112 -0.31 1.01 1.84
CA VAL A 112 0.52 1.87 2.69
C VAL A 112 0.48 1.38 4.15
N TRP A 113 -0.71 1.05 4.64
CA TRP A 113 -0.89 0.60 6.01
C TRP A 113 -0.25 -0.77 6.29
N LEU A 114 -0.48 -1.76 5.41
CA LEU A 114 0.06 -3.12 5.55
C LEU A 114 1.58 -3.16 5.37
N SER A 115 2.13 -2.39 4.42
CA SER A 115 3.58 -2.28 4.20
C SER A 115 4.30 -1.66 5.41
N MET A 116 3.72 -0.60 6.01
CA MET A 116 4.22 -0.02 7.26
C MET A 116 4.25 -1.06 8.40
N TYR A 117 3.17 -1.84 8.57
CA TYR A 117 3.14 -2.90 9.58
C TYR A 117 4.16 -4.02 9.32
N ALA A 118 4.35 -4.41 8.06
CA ALA A 118 5.34 -5.41 7.67
C ALA A 118 6.78 -4.91 7.95
N SER A 119 7.08 -3.66 7.62
CA SER A 119 8.36 -3.00 7.88
C SER A 119 8.68 -2.96 9.39
N ILE A 120 7.76 -2.43 10.22
CA ILE A 120 7.94 -2.35 11.68
C ILE A 120 8.07 -3.75 12.32
N SER A 121 7.25 -4.70 11.87
CA SER A 121 7.24 -6.06 12.44
C SER A 121 8.50 -6.84 12.09
N SER A 122 8.96 -6.77 10.83
CA SER A 122 10.19 -7.43 10.39
C SER A 122 11.42 -6.85 11.10
N HIS A 123 11.52 -5.52 11.21
CA HIS A 123 12.61 -4.86 11.93
C HIS A 123 12.64 -5.24 13.41
N SER A 124 11.51 -5.14 14.12
CA SER A 124 11.45 -5.45 15.56
C SER A 124 11.73 -6.93 15.87
N LEU A 125 11.23 -7.85 15.05
CA LEU A 125 11.50 -9.29 15.20
C LEU A 125 12.92 -9.65 14.79
N GLY A 126 13.48 -8.97 13.77
CA GLY A 126 14.89 -9.07 13.38
C GLY A 126 15.84 -8.69 14.50
N VAL A 127 15.61 -7.53 15.14
CA VAL A 127 16.38 -7.09 16.32
C VAL A 127 16.24 -8.09 17.47
N ARG A 128 15.02 -8.62 17.72
CA ARG A 128 14.81 -9.65 18.74
C ARG A 128 15.55 -10.95 18.43
N LEU A 129 15.62 -11.34 17.16
CA LEU A 129 16.35 -12.53 16.72
C LEU A 129 17.86 -12.37 16.99
N ARG A 130 18.43 -11.24 16.59
CA ARG A 130 19.85 -10.90 16.81
C ARG A 130 20.20 -10.74 18.28
N THR A 131 19.30 -10.23 19.12
CA THR A 131 19.60 -9.94 20.54
C THR A 131 19.31 -11.10 21.48
N ARG A 132 18.41 -12.03 21.13
CA ARG A 132 18.02 -13.14 22.02
C ARG A 132 18.56 -14.49 21.60
N TYR A 133 18.60 -14.77 20.30
CA TYR A 133 18.91 -16.12 19.81
C TYR A 133 20.30 -16.21 19.18
N VAL A 134 20.71 -15.20 18.40
CA VAL A 134 22.04 -15.18 17.76
C VAL A 134 22.99 -14.28 18.54
N ARG A 135 23.19 -14.61 19.83
CA ARG A 135 24.19 -13.96 20.67
C ARG A 135 25.57 -14.53 20.35
N LEU A 136 26.60 -13.69 20.41
CA LEU A 136 27.98 -14.15 20.31
C LEU A 136 28.25 -15.17 21.43
N PRO A 137 28.87 -16.33 21.12
CA PRO A 137 29.26 -17.28 22.14
C PRO A 137 30.38 -16.66 22.98
N ILE A 138 30.04 -16.14 24.16
CA ILE A 138 31.03 -15.66 25.11
C ILE A 138 31.59 -16.90 25.83
N PRO A 139 32.90 -17.18 25.74
CA PRO A 139 33.47 -18.33 26.42
C PRO A 139 33.25 -18.18 27.93
N SER A 140 32.75 -19.23 28.56
CA SER A 140 32.58 -19.25 30.02
C SER A 140 33.96 -19.16 30.70
N MET A 141 34.01 -18.64 31.92
CA MET A 141 35.25 -18.63 32.70
C MET A 141 35.86 -20.04 32.85
N GLN A 142 35.03 -21.08 32.93
CA GLN A 142 35.51 -22.46 32.99
C GLN A 142 36.20 -22.90 31.69
N GLN A 143 35.65 -22.52 30.53
CA GLN A 143 36.29 -22.76 29.24
C GLN A 143 37.61 -21.99 29.13
N LEU A 144 37.64 -20.71 29.55
CA LEU A 144 38.87 -19.92 29.59
C LEU A 144 39.93 -20.53 30.51
N TYR A 145 39.54 -21.03 31.69
CA TYR A 145 40.44 -21.75 32.58
C TYR A 145 40.92 -23.08 32.01
N GLY A 146 40.08 -23.78 31.23
CA GLY A 146 40.46 -25.00 30.52
C GLY A 146 41.50 -24.77 29.42
N ILE A 147 41.47 -23.60 28.77
CA ILE A 147 42.49 -23.18 27.79
C ILE A 147 43.77 -22.75 28.51
N SER A 148 43.65 -22.10 29.67
CA SER A 148 44.76 -21.69 30.53
C SER A 148 45.38 -22.90 31.27
N SER A 149 46.15 -23.74 30.58
CA SER A 149 46.95 -24.74 31.29
C SER A 149 48.11 -24.04 32.02
N LYS A 150 48.34 -24.45 33.27
CA LYS A 150 49.40 -23.88 34.12
C LYS A 150 50.62 -24.78 34.06
N LEU A 151 51.81 -24.21 34.29
CA LEU A 151 53.03 -25.00 34.55
C LEU A 151 52.84 -26.02 35.68
N GLN A 152 51.90 -25.75 36.59
CA GLN A 152 51.50 -26.70 37.62
C GLN A 152 50.93 -28.02 37.05
N ASP A 153 50.32 -28.00 35.86
CA ASP A 153 49.81 -29.18 35.18
C ASP A 153 50.95 -30.04 34.59
N PHE A 154 52.11 -29.45 34.32
CA PHE A 154 53.33 -30.20 34.03
C PHE A 154 53.83 -30.89 35.31
N GLU A 155 53.84 -30.15 36.43
CA GLU A 155 54.26 -30.65 37.74
C GLU A 155 53.42 -31.84 38.24
N GLN A 156 52.14 -31.87 37.92
CA GLN A 156 51.21 -32.93 38.34
C GLN A 156 51.35 -34.25 37.57
N GLN A 157 52.10 -34.29 36.47
CA GLN A 157 52.21 -35.50 35.64
C GLN A 157 53.17 -36.57 36.19
N GLY A 158 53.89 -36.24 37.27
CA GLY A 158 54.83 -37.13 37.95
C GLY A 158 56.22 -37.14 37.31
N VAL A 159 57.24 -37.37 38.15
CA VAL A 159 58.67 -37.27 37.80
C VAL A 159 59.06 -38.17 36.62
N GLN A 160 58.40 -39.32 36.48
CA GLN A 160 58.67 -40.28 35.40
C GLN A 160 58.31 -39.73 34.00
N LYS A 161 57.29 -38.87 33.91
CA LYS A 161 56.92 -38.19 32.66
C LYS A 161 57.77 -36.93 32.42
N MET A 162 58.24 -36.28 33.49
CA MET A 162 59.12 -35.10 33.40
C MET A 162 60.54 -35.43 32.94
N LEU A 163 61.04 -36.63 33.23
CA LEU A 163 62.40 -37.09 32.88
C LEU A 163 62.40 -38.03 31.66
N ARG A 164 61.46 -37.85 30.72
CA ARG A 164 61.33 -38.72 29.54
C ARG A 164 62.44 -38.42 28.52
N LEU A 165 63.10 -39.46 28.01
CA LEU A 165 64.11 -39.33 26.96
C LEU A 165 63.45 -38.93 25.62
N PRO A 166 63.93 -37.86 24.94
CA PRO A 166 63.47 -37.54 23.60
C PRO A 166 63.82 -38.70 22.64
N PHE A 167 62.87 -39.07 21.78
CA PHE A 167 62.99 -40.14 20.75
C PHE A 167 63.03 -41.59 21.25
N GLY A 168 62.57 -41.89 22.47
CA GLY A 168 62.40 -43.27 22.92
C GLY A 168 61.41 -44.08 22.04
N PRO A 169 61.58 -45.41 21.91
CA PRO A 169 60.79 -46.28 21.00
C PRO A 169 59.28 -46.37 21.32
N GLN A 170 58.81 -45.70 22.37
CA GLN A 170 57.41 -45.70 22.81
C GLN A 170 56.61 -44.53 22.21
N GLY A 171 56.53 -44.46 20.88
CA GLY A 171 55.53 -43.69 20.11
C GLY A 171 55.43 -42.17 20.35
N THR A 172 54.76 -41.46 19.44
CA THR A 172 54.41 -40.04 19.61
C THR A 172 53.68 -39.82 20.94
N PRO A 173 54.09 -38.83 21.76
CA PRO A 173 53.52 -38.60 23.07
C PRO A 173 52.04 -38.22 22.96
N GLN A 174 51.17 -39.05 23.54
CA GLN A 174 49.79 -38.67 23.79
C GLN A 174 49.72 -38.11 25.20
N TRP A 175 49.84 -36.79 25.34
CA TRP A 175 49.59 -36.11 26.62
C TRP A 175 48.15 -36.41 27.03
N GLN A 176 47.98 -37.28 28.03
CA GLN A 176 46.68 -37.62 28.57
C GLN A 176 46.05 -36.35 29.14
N SER A 177 45.05 -35.80 28.45
CA SER A 177 44.21 -34.77 29.03
C SER A 177 43.69 -35.29 30.38
N PRO A 178 43.66 -34.47 31.44
CA PRO A 178 43.13 -34.90 32.74
C PRO A 178 41.75 -35.49 32.50
N GLY A 179 41.62 -36.79 32.77
CA GLY A 179 40.36 -37.49 32.53
C GLY A 179 39.25 -36.78 33.32
N PRO A 180 38.02 -36.69 32.78
CA PRO A 180 36.90 -35.98 33.41
C PRO A 180 36.47 -36.50 34.80
N GLY A 181 37.20 -37.45 35.38
CA GLY A 181 36.95 -38.06 36.69
C GLY A 181 37.82 -37.57 37.85
N VAL A 182 38.82 -36.70 37.64
CA VAL A 182 39.55 -36.12 38.77
C VAL A 182 38.76 -34.93 39.30
N ALA A 183 37.84 -35.23 40.24
CA ALA A 183 37.09 -34.24 40.98
C ALA A 183 38.05 -33.18 41.54
N ALA A 184 37.83 -31.92 41.15
CA ALA A 184 38.46 -30.79 41.81
C ALA A 184 38.22 -30.93 43.33
N PRO A 185 39.25 -30.85 44.18
CA PRO A 185 39.06 -30.92 45.63
C PRO A 185 38.09 -29.82 46.04
N ALA A 186 36.95 -30.22 46.60
CA ALA A 186 35.85 -29.33 46.94
C ALA A 186 36.34 -28.23 47.92
N PRO A 187 36.17 -26.94 47.61
CA PRO A 187 36.22 -25.92 48.63
C PRO A 187 34.94 -26.07 49.46
N GLY A 188 35.10 -26.48 50.72
CA GLY A 188 33.99 -26.71 51.63
C GLY A 188 33.15 -25.46 51.83
N VAL A 189 31.93 -25.46 51.28
CA VAL A 189 30.82 -24.62 51.73
C VAL A 189 29.55 -25.45 51.65
N ALA A 190 29.03 -25.77 52.84
CA ALA A 190 27.70 -26.34 53.01
C ALA A 190 26.64 -25.29 52.63
N GLY A 191 25.69 -25.65 51.76
CA GLY A 191 24.46 -24.88 51.61
C GLY A 191 23.81 -24.95 50.23
N SER A 192 22.67 -25.64 50.19
CA SER A 192 21.61 -25.51 49.17
C SER A 192 21.88 -26.10 47.77
N SER A 193 21.63 -27.40 47.68
CA SER A 193 21.32 -28.10 46.43
C SER A 193 19.97 -27.61 45.88
N ARG A 194 19.99 -26.54 45.07
CA ARG A 194 18.96 -26.30 44.06
C ARG A 194 19.43 -26.94 42.74
N PRO A 195 18.61 -27.79 42.10
CA PRO A 195 18.95 -28.36 40.81
C PRO A 195 18.90 -27.24 39.77
N PHE A 196 20.06 -26.71 39.42
CA PHE A 196 20.20 -25.81 38.28
C PHE A 196 19.90 -26.65 37.03
N MET A 197 18.83 -26.29 36.32
CA MET A 197 18.45 -26.92 35.06
C MET A 197 19.66 -26.90 34.11
N ARG A 198 20.25 -28.08 33.89
CA ARG A 198 21.02 -28.38 32.69
C ARG A 198 20.04 -28.26 31.51
N THR A 199 19.90 -27.06 30.97
CA THR A 199 19.32 -26.89 29.64
C THR A 199 20.26 -27.63 28.69
N GLY A 200 19.77 -28.73 28.12
CA GLY A 200 20.47 -29.59 27.17
C GLY A 200 20.75 -28.90 25.83
N SER A 201 21.41 -27.74 25.87
CA SER A 201 22.31 -27.35 24.81
C SER A 201 23.50 -28.29 24.95
N GLU A 202 23.40 -29.49 24.34
CA GLU A 202 24.61 -30.24 24.01
C GLU A 202 25.54 -29.24 23.33
N ASP A 203 26.64 -28.95 24.02
CA ASP A 203 27.61 -27.97 23.59
C ASP A 203 28.00 -28.36 22.16
N LEU A 204 27.61 -27.56 21.15
CA LEU A 204 27.97 -27.81 19.75
C LEU A 204 29.51 -27.97 19.60
N LEU A 205 30.25 -27.44 20.56
CA LEU A 205 31.68 -27.65 20.82
C LEU A 205 32.06 -29.11 21.12
N GLY A 206 31.28 -29.84 21.92
CA GLY A 206 31.56 -31.22 22.32
C GLY A 206 31.50 -32.22 21.16
N ARG A 207 30.70 -31.95 20.13
CA ARG A 207 30.73 -32.72 18.87
C ARG A 207 31.92 -32.37 17.98
N GLY A 208 32.48 -31.17 18.11
CA GLY A 208 33.64 -30.70 17.34
C GLY A 208 34.96 -31.37 17.75
N GLU A 209 35.13 -31.70 19.04
CA GLU A 209 36.35 -32.38 19.51
C GLU A 209 36.51 -33.80 18.93
N ALA A 210 35.40 -34.51 18.72
CA ALA A 210 35.43 -35.85 18.11
C ALA A 210 35.65 -35.82 16.58
N GLY A 211 35.49 -34.67 15.92
CA GLY A 211 35.53 -34.53 14.47
C GLY A 211 36.89 -34.10 13.88
N PHE A 212 37.88 -33.77 14.72
CA PHE A 212 39.18 -33.30 14.23
C PHE A 212 39.96 -34.46 13.56
N GLY A 213 40.04 -34.43 12.23
CA GLY A 213 40.62 -35.48 11.38
C GLY A 213 39.61 -36.23 10.50
N GLN A 214 38.30 -35.98 10.66
CA GLN A 214 37.25 -36.53 9.80
C GLN A 214 36.51 -35.39 9.09
N GLU A 215 37.07 -34.94 7.98
CA GLU A 215 36.52 -33.87 7.13
C GLU A 215 35.03 -34.10 6.80
N LYS A 216 34.62 -35.36 6.58
CA LYS A 216 33.22 -35.76 6.34
C LYS A 216 32.25 -35.44 7.48
N VAL A 217 32.69 -35.49 8.74
CA VAL A 217 31.86 -35.16 9.90
C VAL A 217 31.68 -33.65 10.02
N LEU A 218 32.73 -32.88 9.70
CA LEU A 218 32.65 -31.42 9.59
C LEU A 218 31.76 -30.99 8.43
N THR A 219 31.83 -31.63 7.26
CA THR A 219 30.92 -31.33 6.14
C THR A 219 29.48 -31.72 6.45
N SER A 220 29.25 -32.86 7.12
CA SER A 220 27.91 -33.31 7.53
C SER A 220 27.30 -32.46 8.64
N ALA A 221 28.10 -32.00 9.61
CA ALA A 221 27.68 -31.05 10.63
C ALA A 221 27.45 -29.66 10.01
N ALA A 222 28.30 -29.25 9.05
CA ALA A 222 28.13 -28.02 8.30
C ALA A 222 26.95 -28.07 7.32
N SER A 223 26.46 -29.24 6.92
CA SER A 223 25.23 -29.35 6.12
C SER A 223 23.95 -29.42 6.98
N THR A 224 24.06 -29.80 8.25
CA THR A 224 22.91 -29.93 9.17
C THR A 224 22.71 -28.71 10.08
N ALA A 225 23.78 -28.04 10.51
CA ALA A 225 23.73 -26.86 11.37
C ALA A 225 23.27 -25.52 10.72
N PRO A 226 23.49 -25.21 9.42
CA PRO A 226 22.99 -23.96 8.84
C PRO A 226 21.47 -23.93 8.74
N ALA A 227 20.77 -25.05 8.90
CA ALA A 227 19.32 -25.08 8.84
C ALA A 227 18.63 -24.46 10.06
N GLU A 228 19.22 -24.45 11.25
CA GLU A 228 18.48 -24.06 12.47
C GLU A 228 18.19 -22.55 12.53
N HIS A 229 19.17 -21.69 12.24
CA HIS A 229 18.96 -20.24 12.23
C HIS A 229 18.01 -19.82 11.09
N VAL A 230 18.11 -20.48 9.92
CA VAL A 230 17.18 -20.28 8.80
C VAL A 230 15.77 -20.75 9.17
N GLN A 231 15.60 -21.91 9.81
CA GLN A 231 14.28 -22.38 10.28
C GLN A 231 13.70 -21.45 11.34
N MET A 232 14.54 -20.91 12.24
CA MET A 232 14.10 -19.92 13.22
C MET A 232 13.69 -18.62 12.55
N PHE A 233 14.44 -18.18 11.53
CA PHE A 233 14.06 -17.03 10.71
C PHE A 233 12.74 -17.28 9.97
N ARG A 234 12.55 -18.42 9.29
CA ARG A 234 11.29 -18.78 8.62
C ARG A 234 10.08 -18.77 9.58
N LYS A 235 10.24 -19.33 10.79
CA LYS A 235 9.21 -19.30 11.85
C LYS A 235 8.89 -17.89 12.33
N LEU A 236 9.85 -16.97 12.27
CA LEU A 236 9.62 -15.56 12.58
C LEU A 236 9.00 -14.82 11.39
N GLN A 237 9.49 -15.09 10.19
CA GLN A 237 9.03 -14.51 8.94
C GLN A 237 7.53 -14.72 8.75
N SER A 238 7.01 -15.90 9.09
CA SER A 238 5.58 -16.18 9.03
C SER A 238 4.70 -15.20 9.82
N LYS A 239 5.27 -14.44 10.78
CA LYS A 239 4.53 -13.43 11.55
C LYS A 239 4.29 -12.13 10.80
N TRP A 240 5.17 -11.75 9.86
CA TRP A 240 5.03 -10.53 9.07
C TRP A 240 4.76 -10.80 7.58
N GLN A 241 5.04 -12.01 7.10
CA GLN A 241 4.93 -12.39 5.69
C GLN A 241 3.50 -12.22 5.15
N CYS A 242 2.48 -12.47 5.97
CA CYS A 242 1.09 -12.20 5.56
C CYS A 242 0.86 -10.70 5.28
N PHE A 243 1.41 -9.80 6.09
CA PHE A 243 1.26 -8.36 5.86
C PHE A 243 1.94 -7.91 4.57
N ASP A 244 3.15 -8.41 4.31
CA ASP A 244 3.88 -8.17 3.06
C ASP A 244 3.08 -8.69 1.85
N ALA A 245 2.63 -9.95 1.90
CA ALA A 245 1.84 -10.56 0.83
C ALA A 245 0.57 -9.76 0.51
N TYR A 246 -0.21 -9.39 1.52
CA TYR A 246 -1.46 -8.63 1.31
C TYR A 246 -1.23 -7.16 0.99
N ALA A 247 -0.08 -6.57 1.33
CA ALA A 247 0.29 -5.26 0.82
C ALA A 247 0.46 -5.31 -0.71
N ARG A 248 1.16 -6.31 -1.24
CA ARG A 248 1.33 -6.51 -2.69
C ARG A 248 0.00 -6.74 -3.40
N VAL A 249 -0.84 -7.64 -2.85
CA VAL A 249 -2.18 -7.89 -3.39
C VAL A 249 -3.00 -6.59 -3.42
N SER A 250 -3.03 -5.84 -2.32
CA SER A 250 -3.77 -4.58 -2.24
C SER A 250 -3.24 -3.54 -3.24
N MET A 251 -1.94 -3.51 -3.49
CA MET A 251 -1.33 -2.60 -4.47
C MET A 251 -1.83 -2.91 -5.88
N SER A 252 -1.74 -4.17 -6.28
CA SER A 252 -2.23 -4.65 -7.58
C SER A 252 -3.71 -4.33 -7.77
N LEU A 253 -4.54 -4.57 -6.74
CA LEU A 253 -5.96 -4.23 -6.77
C LEU A 253 -6.18 -2.72 -6.92
N GLY A 254 -5.44 -1.89 -6.18
CA GLY A 254 -5.53 -0.44 -6.26
C GLY A 254 -5.17 0.10 -7.64
N VAL A 255 -4.04 -0.36 -8.21
CA VAL A 255 -3.59 0.02 -9.55
C VAL A 255 -4.59 -0.41 -10.61
N TYR A 256 -5.15 -1.63 -10.52
CA TYR A 256 -6.19 -2.09 -11.44
C TYR A 256 -7.42 -1.16 -11.41
N GLN A 257 -7.90 -0.79 -10.21
CA GLN A 257 -9.03 0.14 -10.08
C GLN A 257 -8.71 1.52 -10.65
N ILE A 258 -7.47 2.00 -10.54
CA ILE A 258 -7.06 3.28 -11.14
C ILE A 258 -7.06 3.21 -12.67
N VAL A 259 -6.54 2.13 -13.26
CA VAL A 259 -6.61 1.94 -14.73
C VAL A 259 -8.06 1.91 -15.19
N GLN A 260 -8.94 1.24 -14.44
CA GLN A 260 -10.37 1.22 -14.72
C GLN A 260 -11.01 2.61 -14.58
N ALA A 261 -10.62 3.40 -13.58
CA ALA A 261 -11.08 4.77 -13.41
C ALA A 261 -10.60 5.69 -14.54
N ILE A 262 -9.34 5.58 -14.98
CA ILE A 262 -8.80 6.32 -16.12
C ILE A 262 -9.59 5.96 -17.39
N ASN A 263 -9.91 4.68 -17.59
CA ASN A 263 -10.73 4.24 -18.70
C ASN A 263 -12.13 4.85 -18.66
N LEU A 264 -12.78 4.85 -17.49
CA LEU A 264 -14.06 5.52 -17.31
C LEU A 264 -13.94 7.02 -17.58
N PHE A 265 -12.91 7.71 -17.09
CA PHE A 265 -12.68 9.14 -17.38
C PHE A 265 -12.55 9.43 -18.87
N VAL A 266 -11.74 8.64 -19.59
CA VAL A 266 -11.57 8.80 -21.04
C VAL A 266 -12.87 8.52 -21.80
N LEU A 267 -13.68 7.55 -21.35
CA LEU A 267 -15.03 7.32 -21.90
C LEU A 267 -15.90 8.57 -21.76
N GLY A 268 -15.87 9.25 -20.61
CA GLY A 268 -16.59 10.50 -20.40
C GLY A 268 -16.12 11.59 -21.35
N LEU A 269 -14.81 11.84 -21.41
CA LEU A 269 -14.22 12.83 -22.30
C LEU A 269 -14.59 12.57 -23.77
N THR A 270 -14.45 11.32 -24.22
CA THR A 270 -14.62 11.00 -25.65
C THR A 270 -16.08 10.88 -26.08
N LEU A 271 -16.94 10.27 -25.27
CA LEU A 271 -18.36 10.10 -25.59
C LEU A 271 -19.19 11.34 -25.27
N VAL A 272 -18.97 11.97 -24.11
CA VAL A 272 -19.80 13.09 -23.63
C VAL A 272 -19.30 14.42 -24.19
N GLU A 273 -17.98 14.67 -24.25
CA GLU A 273 -17.46 15.96 -24.72
C GLU A 273 -17.17 15.98 -26.22
N THR A 274 -16.55 14.93 -26.77
CA THR A 274 -16.14 14.93 -28.19
C THR A 274 -17.11 14.22 -29.14
N HIS A 275 -18.13 13.53 -28.60
CA HIS A 275 -19.12 12.76 -29.37
C HIS A 275 -18.50 11.76 -30.38
N CYS A 276 -17.36 11.16 -30.02
CA CYS A 276 -16.60 10.27 -30.90
C CYS A 276 -16.58 8.83 -30.36
N PRO A 277 -17.62 8.01 -30.62
CA PRO A 277 -17.76 6.67 -30.04
C PRO A 277 -16.71 5.67 -30.52
N SER A 278 -16.22 5.82 -31.75
CA SER A 278 -15.15 4.97 -32.28
C SER A 278 -13.84 5.14 -31.51
N VAL A 279 -13.47 6.40 -31.22
CA VAL A 279 -12.26 6.72 -30.43
C VAL A 279 -12.42 6.22 -28.99
N ALA A 280 -13.60 6.43 -28.40
CA ALA A 280 -13.92 5.96 -27.06
C ALA A 280 -13.72 4.44 -26.92
N LEU A 281 -14.33 3.65 -27.83
CA LEU A 281 -14.22 2.19 -27.83
C LEU A 281 -12.78 1.71 -28.08
N ALA A 282 -12.05 2.37 -28.99
CA ALA A 282 -10.66 2.04 -29.27
C ALA A 282 -9.75 2.26 -28.04
N VAL A 283 -9.90 3.40 -27.36
CA VAL A 283 -9.11 3.69 -26.15
C VAL A 283 -9.52 2.78 -24.99
N THR A 284 -10.81 2.47 -24.86
CA THR A 284 -11.27 1.49 -23.86
C THR A 284 -10.69 0.11 -24.11
N LEU A 285 -10.65 -0.37 -25.36
CA LEU A 285 -10.02 -1.65 -25.68
C LEU A 285 -8.53 -1.65 -25.35
N LEU A 286 -7.83 -0.54 -25.64
CA LEU A 286 -6.42 -0.37 -25.30
C LEU A 286 -6.19 -0.43 -23.78
N LEU A 287 -6.97 0.33 -22.99
CA LEU A 287 -6.84 0.36 -21.52
C LEU A 287 -7.25 -0.97 -20.89
N GLN A 288 -8.23 -1.67 -21.45
CA GLN A 288 -8.59 -3.04 -21.02
C GLN A 288 -7.48 -4.05 -21.35
N ALA A 289 -6.79 -3.90 -22.48
CA ALA A 289 -5.61 -4.72 -22.80
C ALA A 289 -4.47 -4.48 -21.79
N VAL A 290 -4.24 -3.23 -21.39
CA VAL A 290 -3.27 -2.88 -20.32
C VAL A 290 -3.71 -3.50 -18.99
N ALA A 291 -4.98 -3.39 -18.62
CA ALA A 291 -5.51 -3.96 -17.38
C ALA A 291 -5.39 -5.51 -17.37
N LEU A 292 -5.64 -6.16 -18.51
CA LEU A 292 -5.43 -7.61 -18.67
C LEU A 292 -3.95 -7.97 -18.56
N ALA A 293 -3.06 -7.22 -19.19
CA ALA A 293 -1.62 -7.44 -19.11
C ALA A 293 -1.11 -7.31 -17.66
N LEU A 294 -1.60 -6.32 -16.90
CA LEU A 294 -1.29 -6.19 -15.47
C LEU A 294 -1.80 -7.40 -14.67
N ASN A 295 -3.05 -7.82 -14.89
CA ASN A 295 -3.57 -9.03 -14.25
C ASN A 295 -2.72 -10.27 -14.60
N PHE A 296 -2.27 -10.40 -15.85
CA PHE A 296 -1.41 -11.49 -16.33
C PHE A 296 -0.02 -11.50 -15.68
N LEU A 297 0.56 -10.33 -15.42
CA LEU A 297 1.82 -10.22 -14.71
C LEU A 297 1.65 -10.57 -13.23
N ASP A 298 0.54 -10.17 -12.63
CA ASP A 298 0.30 -10.30 -11.19
C ASP A 298 -0.25 -11.67 -10.77
N LEU A 299 -1.04 -12.35 -11.61
CA LEU A 299 -1.69 -13.62 -11.28
C LEU A 299 -1.02 -14.79 -11.99
N ALA A 300 -0.81 -15.87 -11.25
CA ALA A 300 -0.17 -17.11 -11.72
C ALA A 300 -1.11 -18.33 -11.57
N GLY A 301 -0.91 -19.32 -12.45
CA GLY A 301 -1.58 -20.62 -12.39
C GLY A 301 -3.08 -20.62 -12.70
N LEU A 302 -3.57 -19.62 -13.45
CA LEU A 302 -4.93 -19.58 -13.95
C LEU A 302 -5.05 -20.33 -15.29
N HIS A 303 -6.09 -21.14 -15.44
CA HIS A 303 -6.42 -21.80 -16.71
C HIS A 303 -6.94 -20.78 -17.73
N ALA A 304 -6.82 -21.09 -19.03
CA ALA A 304 -7.28 -20.20 -20.12
C ALA A 304 -8.76 -19.77 -19.99
N TRP A 305 -9.64 -20.66 -19.54
CA TRP A 305 -11.05 -20.31 -19.31
C TRP A 305 -11.23 -19.34 -18.13
N GLN A 306 -10.39 -19.43 -17.10
CA GLN A 306 -10.43 -18.51 -15.95
C GLN A 306 -9.95 -17.12 -16.38
N TRP A 307 -8.96 -17.05 -17.26
CA TRP A 307 -8.55 -15.80 -17.91
C TRP A 307 -9.67 -15.17 -18.73
N ALA A 308 -10.38 -15.98 -19.52
CA ALA A 308 -11.54 -15.50 -20.27
C ALA A 308 -12.64 -14.96 -19.34
N VAL A 309 -12.96 -15.67 -18.26
CA VAL A 309 -13.94 -15.22 -17.26
C VAL A 309 -13.48 -13.92 -16.57
N MET A 310 -12.21 -13.84 -16.17
CA MET A 310 -11.64 -12.62 -15.59
C MET A 310 -11.73 -11.45 -16.56
N LEU A 311 -11.34 -11.63 -17.82
CA LEU A 311 -11.43 -10.61 -18.85
C LEU A 311 -12.88 -10.15 -19.07
N CYS A 312 -13.83 -11.08 -19.20
CA CYS A 312 -15.25 -10.75 -19.40
C CYS A 312 -15.83 -9.97 -18.20
N ILE A 313 -15.53 -10.39 -16.97
CA ILE A 313 -16.08 -9.75 -15.78
C ILE A 313 -15.43 -8.37 -15.54
N SER A 314 -14.11 -8.29 -15.70
CA SER A 314 -13.30 -7.09 -15.47
C SER A 314 -13.59 -5.96 -16.48
N SER A 315 -13.69 -6.31 -17.77
CA SER A 315 -14.04 -5.37 -18.84
C SER A 315 -15.54 -5.04 -18.90
N GLY A 316 -16.39 -5.92 -18.35
CA GLY A 316 -17.85 -5.79 -18.40
C GLY A 316 -18.35 -4.45 -17.87
N CYS A 317 -17.76 -3.94 -16.78
CA CYS A 317 -18.12 -2.63 -16.23
C CYS A 317 -17.94 -1.49 -17.26
N SER A 318 -16.74 -1.36 -17.86
CA SER A 318 -16.48 -0.30 -18.86
C SER A 318 -17.29 -0.46 -20.14
N VAL A 319 -17.42 -1.70 -20.63
CA VAL A 319 -18.12 -1.97 -21.90
C VAL A 319 -19.61 -1.67 -21.75
N ILE A 320 -20.23 -2.08 -20.65
CA ILE A 320 -21.64 -1.81 -20.37
C ILE A 320 -21.86 -0.30 -20.20
N THR A 321 -20.99 0.39 -19.48
CA THR A 321 -21.06 1.85 -19.35
C THR A 321 -20.93 2.55 -20.71
N ALA A 322 -19.99 2.13 -21.56
CA ALA A 322 -19.83 2.68 -22.91
C ALA A 322 -21.08 2.45 -23.78
N ILE A 323 -21.63 1.23 -23.79
CA ILE A 323 -22.87 0.92 -24.52
C ILE A 323 -24.05 1.74 -23.98
N SER A 324 -24.14 1.90 -22.66
CA SER A 324 -25.19 2.71 -22.03
C SER A 324 -25.10 4.19 -22.40
N LEU A 325 -23.88 4.74 -22.55
CA LEU A 325 -23.67 6.12 -22.97
C LEU A 325 -23.92 6.31 -24.48
N ILE A 326 -23.52 5.34 -25.32
CA ILE A 326 -23.76 5.37 -26.77
C ILE A 326 -25.26 5.28 -27.09
N GLY A 327 -26.00 4.48 -26.32
CA GLY A 327 -27.44 4.32 -26.48
C GLY A 327 -28.27 5.49 -25.94
N ALA A 328 -27.65 6.47 -25.28
CA ALA A 328 -28.36 7.60 -24.71
C ALA A 328 -28.93 8.51 -25.80
N LYS A 329 -30.16 8.98 -25.61
CA LYS A 329 -30.77 9.96 -26.51
C LYS A 329 -30.02 11.28 -26.40
N LEU A 330 -29.61 11.84 -27.54
CA LEU A 330 -28.95 13.14 -27.62
C LEU A 330 -30.03 14.24 -27.72
N GLU A 331 -29.88 15.29 -26.92
CA GLU A 331 -30.60 16.57 -27.08
C GLU A 331 -30.17 17.27 -28.39
N PRO A 332 -30.94 18.24 -28.89
CA PRO A 332 -30.60 19.01 -30.10
C PRO A 332 -29.22 19.65 -30.05
N ASP A 333 -28.75 19.98 -28.84
CA ASP A 333 -27.43 20.58 -28.58
C ASP A 333 -26.28 19.56 -28.64
N GLY A 334 -26.59 18.28 -28.94
CA GLY A 334 -25.65 17.18 -28.98
C GLY A 334 -25.31 16.59 -27.61
N LEU A 335 -25.83 17.14 -26.52
CA LEU A 335 -25.59 16.62 -25.17
C LEU A 335 -26.48 15.42 -24.86
N PRO A 336 -26.03 14.43 -24.06
CA PRO A 336 -26.90 13.34 -23.61
C PRO A 336 -28.04 13.89 -22.75
N ASP A 337 -29.28 13.51 -23.05
CA ASP A 337 -30.45 13.85 -22.24
C ASP A 337 -30.29 13.23 -20.85
N VAL A 338 -30.15 14.10 -19.84
CA VAL A 338 -29.92 13.71 -18.43
C VAL A 338 -31.11 12.92 -17.88
N ASN A 339 -32.31 13.11 -18.44
CA ASN A 339 -33.54 12.44 -18.02
C ASN A 339 -33.77 11.10 -18.73
N HIS A 340 -32.91 10.73 -19.68
CA HIS A 340 -33.05 9.46 -20.38
C HIS A 340 -32.75 8.27 -19.45
N PRO A 341 -33.60 7.24 -19.37
CA PRO A 341 -33.36 6.09 -18.50
C PRO A 341 -32.21 5.22 -19.02
N PHE A 342 -31.10 5.20 -18.30
CA PHE A 342 -29.90 4.40 -18.60
C PHE A 342 -30.11 2.94 -18.17
N SER A 343 -30.99 2.22 -18.88
CA SER A 343 -31.47 0.88 -18.50
C SER A 343 -30.36 -0.18 -18.31
N LEU A 344 -29.18 0.00 -18.93
CA LEU A 344 -28.04 -0.91 -18.79
C LEU A 344 -27.05 -0.50 -17.69
N ALA A 345 -27.11 0.74 -17.19
CA ALA A 345 -26.18 1.24 -16.17
C ALA A 345 -26.13 0.38 -14.89
N PRO A 346 -27.25 -0.15 -14.34
CA PRO A 346 -27.20 -1.02 -13.16
C PRO A 346 -26.27 -2.23 -13.32
N LEU A 347 -26.21 -2.82 -14.52
CA LEU A 347 -25.37 -4.00 -14.78
C LEU A 347 -23.89 -3.69 -14.58
N ALA A 348 -23.43 -2.47 -14.89
CA ALA A 348 -22.03 -2.08 -14.67
C ALA A 348 -21.62 -2.22 -13.18
N TYR A 349 -22.53 -1.90 -12.25
CA TYR A 349 -22.30 -2.06 -10.81
C TYR A 349 -22.20 -3.54 -10.40
N TRP A 350 -23.06 -4.39 -10.97
CA TRP A 350 -23.05 -5.84 -10.69
C TRP A 350 -21.79 -6.52 -11.22
N PHE A 351 -21.33 -6.16 -12.42
CA PHE A 351 -20.07 -6.66 -12.97
C PHE A 351 -18.88 -6.27 -12.11
N GLN A 352 -18.86 -5.04 -11.58
CA GLN A 352 -17.80 -4.61 -10.67
C GLN A 352 -17.84 -5.34 -9.32
N ALA A 353 -19.03 -5.55 -8.73
CA ALA A 353 -19.18 -6.33 -7.51
C ALA A 353 -18.75 -7.79 -7.69
N LEU A 354 -19.11 -8.40 -8.83
CA LEU A 354 -18.70 -9.75 -9.21
C LEU A 354 -17.19 -9.82 -9.43
N TYR A 355 -16.58 -8.81 -10.06
CA TYR A 355 -15.13 -8.72 -10.21
C TYR A 355 -14.42 -8.76 -8.86
N PHE A 356 -14.88 -7.98 -7.86
CA PHE A 356 -14.34 -8.06 -6.51
C PHE A 356 -14.52 -9.43 -5.86
N GLN A 357 -15.62 -10.13 -6.17
CA GLN A 357 -15.84 -11.48 -5.65
C GLN A 357 -14.82 -12.46 -6.21
N VAL A 358 -14.53 -12.39 -7.51
CA VAL A 358 -13.51 -13.23 -8.13
C VAL A 358 -12.13 -12.90 -7.55
N LEU A 359 -11.81 -11.62 -7.39
CA LEU A 359 -10.54 -11.21 -6.76
C LEU A 359 -10.40 -11.70 -5.32
N LEU A 360 -11.46 -11.70 -4.52
CA LEU A 360 -11.43 -12.28 -3.17
C LEU A 360 -11.19 -13.79 -3.21
N VAL A 361 -11.79 -14.51 -4.16
CA VAL A 361 -11.53 -15.95 -4.30
C VAL A 361 -10.07 -16.19 -4.68
N LEU A 362 -9.49 -15.35 -5.55
CA LEU A 362 -8.09 -15.45 -5.94
C LEU A 362 -7.11 -15.05 -4.82
N ALA A 363 -7.49 -14.07 -4.00
CA ALA A 363 -6.70 -13.60 -2.85
C ALA A 363 -6.88 -14.47 -1.60
N CYS A 364 -7.73 -15.48 -1.64
CA CYS A 364 -7.97 -16.37 -0.50
C CYS A 364 -6.66 -17.11 -0.13
N PRO A 365 -6.30 -17.17 1.16
CA PRO A 365 -5.08 -17.86 1.60
C PRO A 365 -5.18 -19.36 1.34
N SER A 366 -4.06 -19.98 0.95
CA SER A 366 -3.95 -21.44 0.88
C SER A 366 -3.96 -22.07 2.28
N ASP A 367 -4.44 -23.31 2.43
CA ASP A 367 -4.52 -24.06 3.71
C ASP A 367 -3.14 -24.46 4.30
N GLU A 368 -2.05 -24.06 3.66
CA GLU A 368 -0.69 -24.32 4.12
C GLU A 368 -0.27 -23.49 5.35
N GLN A 369 0.83 -23.89 6.00
CA GLN A 369 1.29 -23.31 7.27
C GLN A 369 1.45 -21.78 7.27
N SER A 370 1.75 -21.17 6.12
CA SER A 370 1.96 -19.73 5.99
C SER A 370 0.72 -18.93 5.55
N SER A 371 -0.40 -19.58 5.21
CA SER A 371 -1.66 -18.92 4.80
C SER A 371 -1.49 -17.78 3.78
N LEU A 372 -0.68 -18.00 2.73
CA LEU A 372 -0.33 -16.98 1.74
C LEU A 372 -1.24 -17.05 0.49
N PRO A 373 -1.55 -15.92 -0.16
CA PRO A 373 -2.28 -15.85 -1.41
C PRO A 373 -1.39 -16.22 -2.62
N ARG A 374 -1.11 -17.51 -2.79
CA ARG A 374 -0.15 -18.02 -3.81
C ARG A 374 -0.55 -17.81 -5.26
N ARG A 375 -1.80 -17.44 -5.53
CA ARG A 375 -2.24 -17.09 -6.90
C ARG A 375 -1.62 -15.80 -7.39
N PHE A 376 -1.07 -14.96 -6.51
CA PHE A 376 -0.37 -13.75 -6.89
C PHE A 376 1.14 -14.04 -7.05
N ARG A 377 1.67 -13.82 -8.25
CA ARG A 377 3.08 -14.10 -8.58
C ARG A 377 4.04 -13.28 -7.72
N ALA A 378 3.68 -12.03 -7.43
CA ALA A 378 4.43 -11.15 -6.53
C ALA A 378 4.59 -11.74 -5.11
N VAL A 379 3.69 -12.63 -4.68
CA VAL A 379 3.72 -13.31 -3.37
C VAL A 379 4.60 -14.55 -3.41
N LEU A 380 4.76 -15.20 -4.57
CA LEU A 380 5.67 -16.35 -4.73
C LEU A 380 7.13 -15.94 -4.52
N PHE A 381 7.52 -14.74 -4.94
CA PHE A 381 8.87 -14.20 -4.74
C PHE A 381 9.17 -13.75 -3.30
N LEU A 382 8.28 -14.00 -2.33
CA LEU A 382 8.53 -13.72 -0.92
C LEU A 382 9.41 -14.76 -0.23
N ASP A 383 9.36 -16.00 -0.72
CA ASP A 383 10.13 -17.07 -0.12
C ASP A 383 11.56 -17.06 -0.67
N VAL A 384 12.42 -16.24 -0.04
CA VAL A 384 13.87 -16.16 -0.36
C VAL A 384 14.55 -17.52 -0.20
N PHE A 385 14.00 -18.35 0.68
CA PHE A 385 14.48 -19.70 0.93
C PHE A 385 13.58 -20.75 0.29
N GLY A 386 12.73 -20.40 -0.67
CA GLY A 386 11.83 -21.35 -1.32
C GLY A 386 12.57 -22.65 -1.62
N ASP A 387 11.97 -23.78 -1.23
CA ASP A 387 12.53 -25.11 -1.47
C ASP A 387 13.10 -25.11 -2.89
N ALA A 388 14.40 -25.31 -3.05
CA ALA A 388 15.05 -25.26 -4.37
C ALA A 388 14.51 -26.31 -5.35
N SER A 389 13.58 -27.17 -4.90
CA SER A 389 12.77 -28.09 -5.69
C SER A 389 11.50 -27.45 -6.29
N TYR A 390 11.07 -26.29 -5.79
CA TYR A 390 10.00 -25.49 -6.38
C TYR A 390 10.63 -24.46 -7.33
N ASP A 391 11.01 -24.93 -8.52
CA ASP A 391 11.30 -24.01 -9.61
C ASP A 391 9.95 -23.40 -10.07
N PRO A 392 9.74 -22.08 -9.95
CA PRO A 392 8.51 -21.44 -10.43
C PRO A 392 8.28 -21.72 -11.92
N THR A 393 9.35 -21.96 -12.68
CA THR A 393 9.29 -22.35 -14.09
C THR A 393 8.75 -23.77 -14.24
N ASP A 394 9.16 -24.71 -13.38
CA ASP A 394 8.61 -26.08 -13.37
C ASP A 394 7.17 -26.12 -12.89
N ALA A 395 6.76 -25.25 -11.96
CA ALA A 395 5.35 -25.13 -11.58
C ALA A 395 4.50 -24.58 -12.73
N GLU A 396 5.01 -23.60 -13.48
CA GLU A 396 4.36 -23.08 -14.69
C GLU A 396 4.30 -24.13 -15.81
N HIS A 397 5.35 -24.93 -15.99
CA HIS A 397 5.40 -26.01 -16.98
C HIS A 397 4.64 -27.27 -16.56
N ALA A 398 4.54 -27.58 -15.28
CA ALA A 398 3.75 -28.70 -14.76
C ALA A 398 2.24 -28.40 -14.78
N LEU A 399 1.86 -27.12 -14.81
CA LEU A 399 0.47 -26.66 -14.94
C LEU A 399 0.00 -26.56 -16.40
N ILE A 400 0.90 -26.59 -17.38
CA ILE A 400 0.55 -27.03 -18.72
C ILE A 400 0.36 -28.52 -18.60
N PRO A 401 -0.88 -29.06 -18.69
CA PRO A 401 -1.04 -30.48 -18.71
C PRO A 401 -0.21 -30.95 -19.92
N LYS A 402 0.85 -31.73 -19.67
CA LYS A 402 1.18 -32.78 -20.63
C LYS A 402 -0.15 -33.41 -20.94
N THR A 403 -0.51 -33.47 -22.20
CA THR A 403 -1.68 -34.17 -22.73
C THR A 403 -1.63 -35.63 -22.28
N VAL A 404 -1.92 -35.84 -21.00
CA VAL A 404 -2.45 -37.05 -20.42
C VAL A 404 -3.89 -36.99 -20.90
N GLU A 405 -4.20 -37.93 -21.76
CA GLU A 405 -5.50 -38.13 -22.36
C GLU A 405 -6.62 -37.82 -21.35
N GLU A 406 -7.65 -37.10 -21.79
CA GLU A 406 -8.76 -36.50 -21.01
C GLU A 406 -9.65 -37.50 -20.22
N GLY A 407 -9.13 -38.66 -19.83
CA GLY A 407 -9.88 -39.74 -19.20
C GLY A 407 -10.00 -39.73 -17.67
N ASP A 408 -9.14 -39.05 -16.89
CA ASP A 408 -9.05 -39.35 -15.44
C ASP A 408 -9.09 -38.13 -14.48
N MET A 409 -10.10 -37.26 -14.64
CA MET A 409 -10.44 -36.26 -13.62
C MET A 409 -11.07 -36.90 -12.36
N SER A 410 -11.62 -38.12 -12.46
CA SER A 410 -12.14 -38.88 -11.31
C SER A 410 -11.04 -39.26 -10.32
N GLY A 411 -9.87 -39.70 -10.83
CA GLY A 411 -8.79 -40.20 -9.99
C GLY A 411 -8.16 -39.14 -9.08
N ALA A 412 -8.25 -37.84 -9.41
CA ALA A 412 -7.71 -36.77 -8.57
C ALA A 412 -8.57 -36.52 -7.31
N ALA A 413 -9.90 -36.52 -7.46
CA ALA A 413 -10.83 -36.37 -6.34
C ALA A 413 -10.75 -37.58 -5.40
N GLU A 414 -10.67 -38.79 -5.97
CA GLU A 414 -10.51 -40.03 -5.22
C GLU A 414 -9.19 -40.06 -4.44
N ARG A 415 -8.08 -39.63 -5.06
CA ARG A 415 -6.78 -39.49 -4.38
C ARG A 415 -6.82 -38.49 -3.22
N ALA A 416 -7.54 -37.38 -3.36
CA ALA A 416 -7.70 -36.39 -2.28
C ALA A 416 -8.56 -36.92 -1.12
N GLU A 417 -9.63 -37.65 -1.43
CA GLU A 417 -10.46 -38.33 -0.42
C GLU A 417 -9.66 -39.40 0.32
N LYS A 418 -8.93 -40.25 -0.41
CA LYS A 418 -8.06 -41.28 0.17
C LYS A 418 -7.01 -40.66 1.10
N ALA A 419 -6.36 -39.57 0.70
CA ALA A 419 -5.40 -38.85 1.54
C ALA A 419 -6.03 -38.29 2.84
N THR A 420 -7.26 -37.78 2.76
CA THR A 420 -8.00 -37.24 3.92
C THR A 420 -8.37 -38.34 4.91
N GLN A 421 -8.83 -39.49 4.41
CA GLN A 421 -9.14 -40.65 5.25
C GLN A 421 -7.90 -41.22 5.91
N LEU A 422 -6.78 -41.22 5.20
CA LEU A 422 -5.51 -41.72 5.72
C LEU A 422 -4.98 -40.83 6.85
N ALA A 423 -5.05 -39.50 6.71
CA ALA A 423 -4.73 -38.57 7.81
C ALA A 423 -5.58 -38.82 9.06
N LYS A 424 -6.89 -39.06 8.89
CA LYS A 424 -7.79 -39.42 10.00
C LYS A 424 -7.41 -40.75 10.66
N CYS A 425 -6.99 -41.74 9.88
CA CYS A 425 -6.51 -43.02 10.41
C CYS A 425 -5.23 -42.88 11.24
N TRP A 426 -4.33 -41.97 10.84
CA TRP A 426 -3.12 -41.65 11.60
C TRP A 426 -3.41 -41.05 12.98
N ASP A 427 -4.38 -40.14 13.07
CA ASP A 427 -4.79 -39.57 14.37
C ASP A 427 -5.37 -40.65 15.29
N LEU A 428 -6.17 -41.56 14.73
CA LEU A 428 -6.72 -42.70 15.47
C LEU A 428 -5.62 -43.67 15.93
N ALA A 429 -4.65 -43.96 15.06
CA ALA A 429 -3.49 -44.79 15.40
C ALA A 429 -2.68 -44.16 16.54
N ARG A 430 -2.41 -42.85 16.47
CA ARG A 430 -1.67 -42.11 17.51
C ARG A 430 -2.38 -42.16 18.85
N MET A 431 -3.69 -41.94 18.88
CA MET A 431 -4.49 -42.03 20.10
C MET A 431 -4.51 -43.45 20.69
N ALA A 432 -4.64 -44.49 19.85
CA ALA A 432 -4.59 -45.88 20.30
C ALA A 432 -3.21 -46.23 20.87
N GLN A 433 -2.12 -45.79 20.23
CA GLN A 433 -0.76 -46.04 20.69
C GLN A 433 -0.45 -45.37 22.03
N MET A 434 -0.85 -44.10 22.20
CA MET A 434 -0.68 -43.38 23.46
C MET A 434 -1.41 -44.10 24.61
N ALA A 435 -2.65 -44.55 24.36
CA ALA A 435 -3.44 -45.29 25.33
C ALA A 435 -2.81 -46.65 25.71
N LEU A 436 -2.37 -47.43 24.72
CA LEU A 436 -1.69 -48.72 24.93
C LEU A 436 -0.39 -48.54 25.70
N ARG A 437 0.45 -47.59 25.30
CA ARG A 437 1.75 -47.32 25.89
C ARG A 437 1.65 -46.96 27.38
N ARG A 438 0.60 -46.23 27.79
CA ARG A 438 0.37 -45.91 29.20
C ARG A 438 -0.01 -47.15 30.01
N TRP A 439 -0.87 -48.03 29.50
CA TRP A 439 -1.18 -49.29 30.16
C TRP A 439 0.03 -50.24 30.23
N GLU A 440 0.85 -50.29 29.17
CA GLU A 440 2.11 -51.07 29.12
C GLU A 440 3.19 -50.55 30.09
N ALA A 441 3.05 -49.32 30.60
CA ALA A 441 4.00 -48.71 31.52
C ALA A 441 3.66 -48.92 33.01
N VAL A 442 2.51 -49.52 33.32
CA VAL A 442 2.15 -49.92 34.68
C VAL A 442 3.01 -51.11 35.10
N PRO A 443 3.63 -51.10 36.30
CA PRO A 443 4.40 -52.24 36.79
C PRO A 443 3.59 -53.54 36.78
N ASP A 444 4.20 -54.65 36.33
CA ASP A 444 3.54 -55.95 36.19
C ASP A 444 2.91 -56.45 37.51
N GLU A 445 3.48 -56.08 38.65
CA GLU A 445 2.97 -56.40 39.99
C GLU A 445 1.58 -55.80 40.30
N HIS A 446 1.16 -54.79 39.53
CA HIS A 446 -0.15 -54.12 39.69
C HIS A 446 -1.17 -54.54 38.62
N VAL A 447 -0.76 -55.29 37.59
CA VAL A 447 -1.62 -55.72 36.48
C VAL A 447 -2.06 -57.16 36.71
N ARG A 448 -3.38 -57.40 36.77
CA ARG A 448 -3.90 -58.78 36.87
C ARG A 448 -3.57 -59.55 35.60
N ALA A 449 -3.39 -60.87 35.72
CA ALA A 449 -3.13 -61.73 34.55
C ALA A 449 -4.19 -61.59 33.45
N GLU A 450 -5.46 -61.40 33.81
CA GLU A 450 -6.56 -61.16 32.85
C GLU A 450 -6.43 -59.81 32.11
N ASP A 451 -6.03 -58.76 32.82
CA ASP A 451 -5.84 -57.42 32.26
C ASP A 451 -4.57 -57.41 31.38
N ALA A 452 -3.52 -58.14 31.77
CA ALA A 452 -2.30 -58.33 30.98
C ALA A 452 -2.56 -59.09 29.67
N GLU A 453 -3.34 -60.17 29.72
CA GLU A 453 -3.77 -60.92 28.53
C GLU A 453 -4.61 -60.04 27.60
N SER A 454 -5.56 -59.30 28.16
CA SER A 454 -6.39 -58.35 27.40
C SER A 454 -5.55 -57.25 26.74
N LEU A 455 -4.56 -56.69 27.46
CA LEU A 455 -3.63 -55.69 26.94
C LEU A 455 -2.77 -56.26 25.80
N TRP A 456 -2.26 -57.49 25.96
CA TRP A 456 -1.50 -58.20 24.93
C TRP A 456 -2.34 -58.41 23.66
N GLN A 457 -3.61 -58.82 23.80
CA GLN A 457 -4.53 -58.99 22.67
C GLN A 457 -4.80 -57.66 21.95
N LEU A 458 -5.02 -56.57 22.69
CA LEU A 458 -5.19 -55.23 22.13
C LEU A 458 -3.94 -54.74 21.39
N ARG A 459 -2.74 -55.01 21.95
CA ARG A 459 -1.47 -54.65 21.30
C ARG A 459 -1.26 -55.44 20.01
N LYS A 460 -1.61 -56.73 20.01
CA LYS A 460 -1.58 -57.56 18.80
C LYS A 460 -2.52 -57.02 17.73
N GLN A 461 -3.76 -56.69 18.08
CA GLN A 461 -4.73 -56.08 17.15
C GLN A 461 -4.23 -54.76 16.58
N TYR A 462 -3.74 -53.86 17.44
CA TYR A 462 -3.18 -52.57 17.00
C TYR A 462 -2.02 -52.76 16.01
N THR A 463 -1.11 -53.69 16.28
CA THR A 463 0.06 -53.95 15.43
C THR A 463 -0.35 -54.43 14.03
N VAL A 464 -1.38 -55.28 13.93
CA VAL A 464 -1.92 -55.77 12.65
C VAL A 464 -2.49 -54.60 11.83
N TRP A 465 -3.39 -53.81 12.41
CA TRP A 465 -4.04 -52.70 11.71
C TRP A 465 -3.06 -51.57 11.38
N ARG A 466 -2.04 -51.36 12.21
CA ARG A 466 -0.96 -50.43 11.91
C ARG A 466 -0.14 -50.86 10.71
N LYS A 467 0.23 -52.14 10.59
CA LYS A 467 0.93 -52.63 9.38
C LYS A 467 0.11 -52.36 8.12
N ALA A 468 -1.20 -52.61 8.15
CA ALA A 468 -2.09 -52.28 7.04
C ALA A 468 -2.07 -50.78 6.70
N LEU A 469 -2.14 -49.89 7.71
CA LEU A 469 -2.04 -48.45 7.50
C LEU A 469 -0.69 -48.03 6.87
N LEU A 470 0.43 -48.61 7.34
CA LEU A 470 1.76 -48.29 6.83
C LEU A 470 1.95 -48.73 5.37
N VAL A 471 1.32 -49.82 4.95
CA VAL A 471 1.34 -50.28 3.54
C VAL A 471 0.65 -49.24 2.66
N SER A 472 -0.60 -48.86 2.97
CA SER A 472 -1.34 -47.86 2.19
C SER A 472 -0.66 -46.48 2.18
N TRP A 473 0.02 -46.11 3.27
CA TRP A 473 0.82 -44.89 3.32
C TRP A 473 2.10 -44.98 2.50
N GLY A 474 2.72 -46.16 2.46
CA GLY A 474 3.87 -46.45 1.61
C GLY A 474 3.52 -46.28 0.14
N GLU A 475 2.44 -46.93 -0.32
CA GLU A 475 1.93 -46.83 -1.69
C GLU A 475 1.65 -45.37 -2.08
N MET A 476 1.02 -44.59 -1.19
CA MET A 476 0.72 -43.17 -1.46
C MET A 476 1.99 -42.31 -1.56
N ASN A 477 3.03 -42.60 -0.76
CA ASN A 477 4.29 -41.86 -0.85
C ASN A 477 5.14 -42.28 -2.04
N GLU A 478 5.12 -43.57 -2.38
CA GLU A 478 5.77 -44.09 -3.58
C GLU A 478 5.16 -43.46 -4.83
N ALA A 479 3.82 -43.33 -4.89
CA ALA A 479 3.13 -42.58 -5.94
C ALA A 479 3.49 -41.09 -5.99
N ARG A 480 4.07 -40.52 -4.91
CA ARG A 480 4.57 -39.14 -4.83
C ARG A 480 6.09 -39.05 -5.02
N GLY A 481 6.79 -40.16 -5.23
CA GLY A 481 8.25 -40.20 -5.32
C GLY A 481 8.97 -39.93 -3.99
N ILE A 482 8.28 -40.02 -2.85
CA ILE A 482 8.87 -39.81 -1.52
C ILE A 482 9.35 -41.16 -0.97
N PRO A 483 10.65 -41.34 -0.70
CA PRO A 483 11.16 -42.59 -0.14
C PRO A 483 10.56 -42.82 1.25
N TYR A 484 9.91 -43.97 1.44
CA TYR A 484 9.25 -44.34 2.68
C TYR A 484 9.84 -45.62 3.28
N SER A 485 10.26 -45.57 4.56
CA SER A 485 10.73 -46.72 5.33
C SER A 485 9.80 -46.98 6.51
N ALA A 486 9.07 -48.10 6.46
CA ALA A 486 8.21 -48.53 7.56
C ALA A 486 9.01 -48.79 8.85
N GLU A 487 10.21 -49.38 8.74
CA GLU A 487 11.06 -49.71 9.88
C GLU A 487 11.55 -48.47 10.65
N ALA A 488 11.97 -47.42 9.93
CA ALA A 488 12.42 -46.18 10.55
C ALA A 488 11.29 -45.53 11.37
N ARG A 489 10.06 -45.62 10.87
CA ARG A 489 8.87 -45.08 11.53
C ARG A 489 8.46 -45.91 12.74
N ASP A 490 8.55 -47.24 12.66
CA ASP A 490 8.31 -48.16 13.76
C ASP A 490 9.25 -47.89 14.94
N ARG A 491 10.53 -47.65 14.67
CA ARG A 491 11.52 -47.31 15.71
C ARG A 491 11.16 -46.07 16.49
N VAL A 492 10.50 -45.08 15.87
CA VAL A 492 10.12 -43.82 16.52
C VAL A 492 8.78 -43.98 17.26
N GLU A 493 7.78 -44.59 16.62
CA GLU A 493 6.39 -44.62 17.10
C GLU A 493 6.13 -45.73 18.12
N LEU A 494 6.86 -46.86 18.08
CA LEU A 494 6.66 -47.98 19.00
C LEU A 494 7.55 -47.92 20.24
N ARG A 495 8.25 -46.79 20.47
CA ARG A 495 9.05 -46.60 21.69
C ARG A 495 8.19 -46.83 22.95
N PRO A 496 8.67 -47.60 23.94
CA PRO A 496 8.01 -47.71 25.24
C PRO A 496 8.02 -46.37 26.00
N TRP A 497 7.14 -46.23 26.99
CA TRP A 497 6.95 -44.99 27.76
C TRP A 497 8.24 -44.44 28.37
N ASN A 498 9.12 -45.31 28.85
CA ASN A 498 10.41 -44.96 29.45
C ASN A 498 11.41 -44.36 28.44
N GLN A 499 11.25 -44.61 27.13
CA GLN A 499 12.11 -44.08 26.06
C GLN A 499 11.60 -42.77 25.45
N LEU A 500 10.45 -42.26 25.91
CA LEU A 500 9.93 -40.96 25.46
C LEU A 500 10.65 -39.82 26.18
N SER A 501 10.90 -38.75 25.42
CA SER A 501 11.38 -37.49 25.98
C SER A 501 10.31 -36.81 26.85
N ALA A 502 10.72 -35.87 27.71
CA ALA A 502 9.78 -35.13 28.55
C ALA A 502 8.74 -34.33 27.73
N VAL A 503 9.13 -33.82 26.56
CA VAL A 503 8.23 -33.10 25.64
C VAL A 503 7.17 -34.05 25.07
N GLU A 504 7.59 -35.21 24.57
CA GLU A 504 6.67 -36.22 24.03
C GLU A 504 5.71 -36.74 25.08
N LYS A 505 6.17 -36.91 26.32
CA LYS A 505 5.31 -37.25 27.46
C LYS A 505 4.28 -36.15 27.74
N SER A 506 4.63 -34.87 27.58
CA SER A 506 3.70 -33.75 27.78
C SER A 506 2.70 -33.55 26.64
N GLU A 507 3.05 -34.00 25.43
CA GLU A 507 2.16 -33.96 24.25
C GLU A 507 1.20 -35.15 24.19
N ASP A 508 1.35 -36.14 25.07
CA ASP A 508 0.44 -37.27 25.19
C ASP A 508 -0.95 -36.77 25.64
N VAL A 509 -2.00 -37.12 24.90
CA VAL A 509 -3.38 -36.67 25.16
C VAL A 509 -3.90 -37.18 26.52
N PHE A 510 -3.29 -38.24 27.05
CA PHE A 510 -3.63 -38.84 28.34
C PHE A 510 -2.69 -38.41 29.46
N THR A 511 -1.84 -37.40 29.27
CA THR A 511 -1.02 -36.81 30.34
C THR A 511 -1.88 -36.41 31.54
N GLY A 512 -1.48 -36.82 32.74
CA GLY A 512 -2.22 -36.60 33.99
C GLY A 512 -3.50 -37.42 34.14
N THR A 513 -3.75 -38.39 33.25
CA THR A 513 -4.84 -39.36 33.38
C THR A 513 -4.32 -40.60 34.12
N LEU A 514 -5.01 -41.01 35.18
CA LEU A 514 -4.64 -42.17 35.98
C LEU A 514 -4.93 -43.47 35.21
N VAL A 515 -4.11 -44.51 35.34
CA VAL A 515 -4.34 -45.80 34.67
C VAL A 515 -5.11 -46.73 35.60
N GLY A 516 -6.27 -47.25 35.18
CA GLY A 516 -7.08 -48.16 35.99
C GLY A 516 -8.58 -48.11 35.66
N PRO A 517 -9.43 -48.81 36.43
CA PRO A 517 -9.16 -49.36 37.75
C PRO A 517 -8.25 -50.60 37.73
N LEU A 518 -7.36 -50.69 38.72
CA LEU A 518 -6.53 -51.84 39.06
C LEU A 518 -7.03 -52.40 40.40
N TYR A 519 -6.73 -53.67 40.68
CA TYR A 519 -7.22 -54.35 41.88
C TYR A 519 -6.05 -54.78 42.76
N SER A 520 -6.16 -54.51 44.06
CA SER A 520 -5.17 -55.00 45.04
C SER A 520 -5.14 -56.53 45.04
N ALA A 521 -4.00 -57.14 45.38
CA ALA A 521 -3.83 -58.59 45.50
C ALA A 521 -4.86 -59.24 46.46
N GLN A 522 -5.42 -58.47 47.40
CA GLN A 522 -6.46 -58.91 48.33
C GLN A 522 -7.90 -58.79 47.76
N GLY A 523 -8.06 -58.37 46.50
CA GLY A 523 -9.33 -58.36 45.75
C GLY A 523 -10.38 -57.31 46.16
N ASN A 524 -10.29 -56.74 47.37
CA ASN A 524 -11.35 -55.90 47.93
C ASN A 524 -11.23 -54.39 47.66
N GLN A 525 -10.12 -53.91 47.10
CA GLN A 525 -9.91 -52.47 46.85
C GLN A 525 -9.47 -52.22 45.41
N THR A 526 -10.11 -51.25 44.77
CA THR A 526 -9.68 -50.71 43.47
C THR A 526 -8.80 -49.50 43.69
N PHE A 527 -7.72 -49.41 42.92
CA PHE A 527 -6.81 -48.27 42.91
C PHE A 527 -6.50 -47.87 41.46
N HIS A 528 -5.88 -46.72 41.26
CA HIS A 528 -5.39 -46.27 39.98
C HIS A 528 -3.89 -45.98 40.06
N TYR A 529 -3.16 -46.14 38.96
CA TYR A 529 -1.72 -45.88 38.91
C TYR A 529 -1.45 -44.52 38.24
N ASP A 530 -0.73 -43.64 38.95
CA ASP A 530 -0.25 -42.36 38.41
C ASP A 530 1.14 -42.58 37.79
N LEU A 531 1.21 -42.61 36.45
CA LEU A 531 2.46 -42.84 35.71
C LEU A 531 3.47 -41.72 35.87
N GLU A 532 3.00 -40.51 36.14
CA GLU A 532 3.84 -39.33 36.30
C GLU A 532 4.52 -39.32 37.67
N LYS A 533 3.86 -39.85 38.71
CA LYS A 533 4.39 -39.94 40.07
C LYS A 533 4.98 -41.30 40.44
N GLY A 534 4.60 -42.36 39.71
CA GLY A 534 4.95 -43.74 40.06
C GLY A 534 4.25 -44.24 41.33
N GLU A 535 3.06 -43.73 41.63
CA GLU A 535 2.32 -44.01 42.87
C GLU A 535 0.93 -44.59 42.60
N CYS A 536 0.46 -45.46 43.51
CA CYS A 536 -0.90 -45.98 43.52
C CYS A 536 -1.83 -45.01 44.28
N ILE A 537 -2.87 -44.52 43.61
CA ILE A 537 -3.84 -43.57 44.15
C ILE A 537 -5.18 -44.28 44.38
N PHE A 538 -5.67 -44.22 45.62
CA PHE A 538 -6.99 -44.68 46.02
C PHE A 538 -7.96 -43.50 45.95
N GLY A 539 -8.75 -43.38 44.88
CA GLY A 539 -9.71 -42.27 44.74
C GLY A 539 -10.30 -42.12 43.34
N ARG A 540 -11.28 -41.22 43.20
CA ARG A 540 -11.89 -40.88 41.91
C ARG A 540 -11.07 -39.80 41.21
N GLY A 541 -10.36 -40.19 40.15
CA GLY A 541 -9.75 -39.28 39.18
C GLY A 541 -10.21 -39.62 37.76
N LYS A 542 -9.91 -38.77 36.78
CA LYS A 542 -10.09 -39.13 35.38
C LYS A 542 -9.14 -40.28 35.07
N SER A 543 -9.69 -41.48 34.82
CA SER A 543 -8.91 -42.70 34.65
C SER A 543 -9.06 -43.28 33.25
N LEU A 544 -7.95 -43.69 32.65
CA LEU A 544 -7.88 -44.42 31.40
C LEU A 544 -8.12 -45.91 31.69
N SER A 545 -9.35 -46.36 31.46
CA SER A 545 -9.69 -47.78 31.66
C SER A 545 -9.26 -48.65 30.49
N LEU A 546 -9.05 -49.95 30.73
CA LEU A 546 -8.70 -50.90 29.67
C LEU A 546 -9.80 -50.97 28.59
N ARG A 547 -11.06 -50.73 28.96
CA ARG A 547 -12.20 -50.59 28.04
C ARG A 547 -12.07 -49.37 27.12
N GLU A 548 -11.55 -48.25 27.63
CA GLU A 548 -11.26 -47.08 26.80
C GLU A 548 -10.12 -47.35 25.83
N VAL A 549 -9.05 -48.04 26.26
CA VAL A 549 -7.97 -48.49 25.37
C VAL A 549 -8.53 -49.36 24.25
N ALA A 550 -9.35 -50.36 24.60
CA ALA A 550 -10.02 -51.21 23.63
C ALA A 550 -10.86 -50.39 22.64
N SER A 551 -11.64 -49.42 23.12
CA SER A 551 -12.43 -48.53 22.27
C SER A 551 -11.57 -47.72 21.28
N ARG A 552 -10.38 -47.25 21.68
CA ARG A 552 -9.45 -46.53 20.79
C ARG A 552 -8.84 -47.47 19.74
N VAL A 553 -8.44 -48.67 20.12
CA VAL A 553 -7.93 -49.69 19.17
C VAL A 553 -9.02 -50.09 18.18
N THR A 554 -10.27 -50.31 18.62
CA THR A 554 -11.40 -50.62 17.73
C THR A 554 -11.78 -49.43 16.83
N ALA A 555 -11.67 -48.20 17.32
CA ALA A 555 -11.89 -47.00 16.48
C ALA A 555 -10.81 -46.88 15.40
N PHE A 556 -9.55 -47.14 15.74
CA PHE A 556 -8.45 -47.21 14.79
C PHE A 556 -8.67 -48.31 13.74
N GLN A 557 -9.01 -49.53 14.17
CA GLN A 557 -9.38 -50.63 13.28
C GLN A 557 -10.46 -50.23 12.28
N ARG A 558 -11.58 -49.65 12.75
CA ARG A 558 -12.69 -49.23 11.88
C ARG A 558 -12.26 -48.13 10.91
N GLY A 559 -11.38 -47.23 11.33
CA GLY A 559 -10.79 -46.20 10.46
C GLY A 559 -10.03 -46.85 9.30
N VAL A 560 -9.11 -47.78 9.61
CA VAL A 560 -8.32 -48.48 8.58
C VAL A 560 -9.21 -49.31 7.66
N GLN A 561 -10.20 -50.03 8.20
CA GLN A 561 -11.17 -50.79 7.39
C GLN A 561 -11.94 -49.89 6.42
N SER A 562 -12.40 -48.71 6.88
CA SER A 562 -13.09 -47.74 6.03
C SER A 562 -12.18 -47.18 4.93
N MET A 563 -10.89 -47.02 5.21
CA MET A 563 -9.91 -46.54 4.23
C MET A 563 -9.56 -47.62 3.19
N LEU A 564 -9.42 -48.88 3.62
CA LEU A 564 -9.19 -50.00 2.71
C LEU A 564 -10.40 -50.27 1.81
N ALA A 565 -11.63 -50.16 2.34
CA ALA A 565 -12.85 -50.33 1.55
C ALA A 565 -12.98 -49.31 0.40
N LEU A 566 -12.38 -48.13 0.51
CA LEU A 566 -12.32 -47.15 -0.59
C LEU A 566 -11.36 -47.57 -1.70
N SER A 567 -10.43 -48.49 -1.43
CA SER A 567 -9.47 -48.99 -2.42
C SER A 567 -9.96 -50.23 -3.16
N GLU A 568 -11.04 -50.87 -2.69
CA GLU A 568 -11.66 -52.05 -3.31
C GLU A 568 -12.83 -51.64 -4.23
N VAL A 569 -12.64 -50.61 -5.07
CA VAL A 569 -13.59 -50.37 -6.17
C VAL A 569 -13.46 -51.58 -7.11
N PRO A 570 -14.55 -52.35 -7.37
CA PRO A 570 -14.47 -53.48 -8.27
C PRO A 570 -14.04 -52.95 -9.63
N ALA A 571 -12.91 -53.44 -10.14
CA ALA A 571 -12.55 -53.23 -11.53
C ALA A 571 -13.76 -53.66 -12.37
N GLU A 572 -14.37 -52.72 -13.10
CA GLU A 572 -15.35 -53.08 -14.11
C GLU A 572 -14.62 -53.96 -15.12
N ASP A 573 -14.96 -55.25 -15.14
CA ASP A 573 -14.49 -56.19 -16.15
C ASP A 573 -14.98 -55.68 -17.51
N ASP A 574 -14.08 -55.02 -18.24
CA ASP A 574 -14.23 -54.71 -19.66
C ASP A 574 -14.33 -56.03 -20.43
N HIS A 575 -15.57 -56.51 -20.57
CA HIS A 575 -15.89 -57.65 -21.39
C HIS A 575 -15.87 -57.23 -22.86
N ASP A 576 -14.74 -57.52 -23.51
CA ASP A 576 -14.56 -57.52 -24.97
C ASP A 576 -15.69 -58.26 -25.70
N GLY A 577 -16.24 -57.62 -26.73
CA GLY A 577 -17.31 -58.17 -27.56
C GLY A 577 -17.26 -57.66 -29.01
N SER A 578 -16.23 -58.06 -29.77
CA SER A 578 -16.29 -58.05 -31.23
C SER A 578 -16.90 -59.37 -31.73
N ALA A 579 -18.09 -59.33 -32.36
CA ALA A 579 -18.47 -60.27 -33.41
C ALA A 579 -19.70 -59.80 -34.17
N THR A 580 -19.49 -59.54 -35.45
CA THR A 580 -20.47 -59.46 -36.53
C THR A 580 -21.33 -60.72 -36.64
N GLY A 581 -22.65 -60.55 -36.86
CA GLY A 581 -23.44 -61.55 -37.60
C GLY A 581 -24.87 -61.81 -37.12
N SER A 582 -25.83 -61.18 -37.80
CA SER A 582 -27.08 -61.74 -38.39
C SER A 582 -28.12 -62.48 -37.50
N PRO A 583 -29.44 -62.37 -37.82
CA PRO A 583 -30.50 -62.54 -36.85
C PRO A 583 -31.19 -63.90 -36.94
N ARG A 584 -31.64 -64.46 -35.80
CA ARG A 584 -32.88 -65.24 -35.77
C ARG A 584 -33.41 -65.54 -34.37
N GLU A 585 -34.67 -65.14 -34.21
CA GLU A 585 -35.75 -65.90 -33.60
C GLU A 585 -35.60 -66.43 -32.15
N ARG A 586 -36.44 -65.83 -31.31
CA ARG A 586 -37.58 -66.50 -30.65
C ARG A 586 -37.28 -67.16 -29.29
N GLY A 587 -37.83 -66.54 -28.25
CA GLY A 587 -38.61 -67.28 -27.25
C GLY A 587 -38.33 -66.98 -25.78
N GLY A 588 -39.38 -66.53 -25.08
CA GLY A 588 -39.61 -66.74 -23.64
C GLY A 588 -39.01 -65.68 -22.75
N GLU A 589 -39.80 -64.76 -22.19
CA GLU A 589 -40.48 -64.93 -20.88
C GLU A 589 -39.46 -65.16 -19.76
N ARG A 590 -39.39 -64.44 -18.65
CA ARG A 590 -40.30 -63.67 -17.78
C ARG A 590 -39.39 -63.40 -16.55
N GLU A 591 -39.52 -62.46 -15.64
CA GLU A 591 -40.49 -61.42 -15.29
C GLU A 591 -39.98 -60.85 -13.94
N GLY A 592 -40.14 -59.55 -13.73
CA GLY A 592 -40.02 -58.89 -12.41
C GLY A 592 -38.59 -58.46 -12.06
N THR A 593 -38.31 -57.24 -11.59
CA THR A 593 -39.19 -56.25 -10.97
C THR A 593 -38.42 -54.92 -10.85
N ARG A 594 -38.87 -53.90 -11.59
CA ARG A 594 -39.42 -52.65 -11.03
C ARG A 594 -38.73 -52.12 -9.75
N LYS A 595 -37.99 -51.00 -9.88
CA LYS A 595 -38.46 -49.67 -9.43
C LYS A 595 -37.38 -48.57 -9.57
N SER A 596 -37.83 -47.48 -10.21
CA SER A 596 -37.62 -46.09 -9.78
C SER A 596 -36.24 -45.45 -9.97
N THR A 597 -35.93 -45.10 -11.22
CA THR A 597 -35.12 -43.92 -11.54
C THR A 597 -35.90 -42.64 -11.19
N ARG A 598 -35.56 -42.03 -10.05
CA ARG A 598 -35.92 -40.64 -9.75
C ARG A 598 -34.63 -39.84 -9.72
N LYS A 599 -34.23 -39.31 -10.88
CA LYS A 599 -33.15 -38.32 -10.99
C LYS A 599 -33.61 -37.05 -10.27
N SER A 600 -33.07 -36.80 -9.08
CA SER A 600 -33.16 -35.53 -8.38
C SER A 600 -31.83 -34.81 -8.56
N PHE A 601 -31.73 -34.04 -9.64
CA PHE A 601 -30.67 -33.07 -9.87
C PHE A 601 -31.07 -31.78 -9.13
N SER A 602 -30.69 -31.68 -7.84
CA SER A 602 -30.75 -30.43 -7.06
C SER A 602 -30.10 -30.64 -5.68
N ARG A 603 -29.34 -29.63 -5.24
CA ARG A 603 -28.50 -29.48 -4.02
C ARG A 603 -27.01 -29.74 -4.31
N SER A 604 -26.05 -28.86 -4.01
CA SER A 604 -26.05 -27.74 -3.06
C SER A 604 -24.88 -26.79 -3.38
N MET A 605 -25.18 -25.51 -3.64
CA MET A 605 -24.20 -24.41 -3.67
C MET A 605 -24.27 -23.56 -2.38
N THR A 606 -24.84 -24.11 -1.30
CA THR A 606 -25.24 -23.34 -0.10
C THR A 606 -24.59 -23.84 1.20
N ALA A 607 -23.52 -24.63 1.12
CA ALA A 607 -22.89 -25.25 2.29
C ALA A 607 -21.67 -24.49 2.87
N THR A 608 -21.53 -23.19 2.62
CA THR A 608 -20.32 -22.42 3.02
C THR A 608 -20.43 -21.62 4.32
N PHE A 609 -21.52 -21.70 5.10
CA PHE A 609 -21.72 -20.78 6.24
C PHE A 609 -21.97 -21.36 7.64
N ILE A 610 -21.75 -22.66 7.89
CA ILE A 610 -21.88 -23.20 9.26
C ILE A 610 -20.50 -23.45 9.88
N GLY A 611 -19.99 -22.42 10.55
CA GLY A 611 -18.66 -22.40 11.17
C GLY A 611 -18.60 -23.20 12.48
N ARG A 612 -17.71 -24.21 12.50
CA ARG A 612 -17.06 -24.68 13.74
C ARG A 612 -16.03 -23.64 14.16
N THR A 613 -16.22 -23.05 15.34
CA THR A 613 -15.32 -22.06 15.94
C THR A 613 -14.01 -22.68 16.41
N ARG A 614 -13.07 -22.89 15.48
CA ARG A 614 -11.65 -23.03 15.83
C ARG A 614 -11.12 -21.66 16.28
N LEU A 615 -10.37 -21.62 17.37
CA LEU A 615 -9.70 -20.41 17.87
C LEU A 615 -8.98 -19.70 16.71
N PRO A 616 -9.18 -18.38 16.52
CA PRO A 616 -8.63 -17.67 15.38
C PRO A 616 -7.10 -17.68 15.45
N ARG A 617 -6.46 -18.34 14.47
CA ARG A 617 -5.02 -18.19 14.24
C ARG A 617 -4.72 -16.72 13.93
N VAL A 618 -3.80 -16.13 14.68
CA VAL A 618 -3.39 -14.71 14.58
C VAL A 618 -2.88 -14.36 13.18
N ASP A 619 -2.36 -15.36 12.46
CA ASP A 619 -1.76 -15.22 11.13
C ASP A 619 -2.77 -14.83 10.01
N SER A 620 -4.07 -14.88 10.30
CA SER A 620 -5.16 -14.57 9.34
C SER A 620 -5.69 -13.13 9.40
N LEU A 621 -5.11 -12.26 10.25
CA LEU A 621 -5.66 -10.92 10.47
C LEU A 621 -5.64 -10.03 9.21
N PRO A 622 -4.56 -9.94 8.42
CA PRO A 622 -4.53 -9.09 7.22
C PRO A 622 -5.57 -9.51 6.18
N TRP A 623 -5.69 -10.81 5.93
CA TRP A 623 -6.71 -11.38 5.04
C TRP A 623 -8.12 -10.98 5.46
N LYS A 624 -8.45 -11.14 6.74
CA LYS A 624 -9.79 -10.80 7.26
C LYS A 624 -10.10 -9.32 7.11
N VAL A 625 -9.11 -8.44 7.27
CA VAL A 625 -9.30 -7.00 7.05
C VAL A 625 -9.56 -6.71 5.58
N LEU A 626 -8.73 -7.23 4.67
CA LEU A 626 -8.92 -7.06 3.23
C LEU A 626 -10.28 -7.63 2.76
N GLN A 627 -10.64 -8.81 3.25
CA GLN A 627 -11.92 -9.47 2.96
C GLN A 627 -13.11 -8.61 3.42
N ARG A 628 -13.09 -8.13 4.67
CA ARG A 628 -14.17 -7.30 5.22
C ARG A 628 -14.29 -5.96 4.49
N LEU A 629 -13.16 -5.30 4.22
CA LEU A 629 -13.15 -4.05 3.46
C LEU A 629 -13.75 -4.27 2.06
N THR A 630 -13.32 -5.31 1.36
CA THR A 630 -13.84 -5.62 0.02
C THR A 630 -15.32 -6.00 0.05
N GLN A 631 -15.79 -6.70 1.09
CA GLN A 631 -17.21 -6.99 1.27
C GLN A 631 -18.04 -5.72 1.49
N VAL A 632 -17.53 -4.74 2.25
CA VAL A 632 -18.19 -3.44 2.40
C VAL A 632 -18.28 -2.74 1.04
N LEU A 633 -17.18 -2.74 0.26
CA LEU A 633 -17.19 -2.18 -1.10
C LEU A 633 -18.20 -2.90 -2.00
N GLN A 634 -18.25 -4.23 -1.98
CA GLN A 634 -19.25 -5.02 -2.72
C GLN A 634 -20.68 -4.63 -2.33
N CYS A 635 -20.96 -4.49 -1.04
CA CYS A 635 -22.27 -4.03 -0.56
C CYS A 635 -22.60 -2.62 -1.08
N CYS A 636 -21.63 -1.69 -1.09
CA CYS A 636 -21.82 -0.36 -1.67
C CYS A 636 -22.11 -0.42 -3.18
N TRP A 637 -21.38 -1.25 -3.94
CA TRP A 637 -21.62 -1.44 -5.38
C TRP A 637 -23.01 -2.04 -5.65
N ILE A 638 -23.40 -3.08 -4.92
CA ILE A 638 -24.71 -3.72 -5.03
C ILE A 638 -25.82 -2.71 -4.65
N PHE A 639 -25.64 -1.97 -3.57
CA PHE A 639 -26.60 -0.96 -3.13
C PHE A 639 -26.82 0.11 -4.21
N LEU A 640 -25.75 0.68 -4.75
CA LEU A 640 -25.85 1.68 -5.83
C LEU A 640 -26.48 1.09 -7.10
N GLY A 641 -26.15 -0.16 -7.44
CA GLY A 641 -26.80 -0.86 -8.56
C GLY A 641 -28.31 -1.06 -8.34
N ILE A 642 -28.75 -1.35 -7.11
CA ILE A 642 -30.18 -1.45 -6.77
C ILE A 642 -30.85 -0.08 -6.84
N VAL A 643 -30.24 0.97 -6.29
CA VAL A 643 -30.77 2.34 -6.38
C VAL A 643 -30.93 2.76 -7.84
N GLU A 644 -29.92 2.52 -8.66
CA GLU A 644 -29.97 2.81 -10.10
C GLU A 644 -31.05 2.00 -10.83
N CYS A 645 -31.24 0.72 -10.48
CA CYS A 645 -32.37 -0.09 -10.98
C CYS A 645 -33.72 0.53 -10.61
N LEU A 646 -33.90 0.98 -9.37
CA LEU A 646 -35.15 1.59 -8.91
C LEU A 646 -35.43 2.92 -9.60
N CYS A 647 -34.40 3.76 -9.78
CA CYS A 647 -34.51 5.02 -10.52
C CYS A 647 -34.90 4.77 -11.99
N ASN A 648 -34.36 3.73 -12.63
CA ASN A 648 -34.69 3.38 -14.01
C ASN A 648 -36.08 2.73 -14.16
N TRP A 649 -36.52 1.90 -13.21
CA TRP A 649 -37.84 1.24 -13.28
C TRP A 649 -39.01 2.09 -12.79
N PHE A 650 -38.76 2.99 -11.84
CA PHE A 650 -39.78 3.82 -11.21
C PHE A 650 -39.34 5.30 -11.20
N PRO A 651 -39.17 5.92 -12.39
CA PRO A 651 -38.68 7.30 -12.49
C PRO A 651 -39.61 8.30 -11.80
N GLU A 652 -40.92 8.05 -11.75
CA GLU A 652 -41.89 8.93 -11.07
C GLU A 652 -41.70 8.97 -9.54
N THR A 653 -41.23 7.88 -8.93
CA THR A 653 -41.12 7.75 -7.48
C THR A 653 -39.70 8.03 -6.97
N PHE A 654 -38.69 7.62 -7.73
CA PHE A 654 -37.28 7.68 -7.33
C PHE A 654 -36.43 8.54 -8.28
N GLY A 655 -37.03 9.30 -9.18
CA GLY A 655 -36.33 10.20 -10.09
C GLY A 655 -35.56 11.28 -9.33
N VAL A 656 -34.45 11.74 -9.93
CA VAL A 656 -33.59 12.79 -9.35
C VAL A 656 -34.39 14.07 -9.06
N ASP A 657 -35.43 14.34 -9.85
CA ASP A 657 -36.31 15.50 -9.69
C ASP A 657 -37.10 15.48 -8.39
N VAL A 658 -37.47 14.29 -7.88
CA VAL A 658 -38.15 14.14 -6.59
C VAL A 658 -37.25 14.60 -5.43
N PHE A 659 -35.94 14.39 -5.55
CA PHE A 659 -34.98 14.89 -4.57
C PHE A 659 -34.57 16.35 -4.80
N ARG A 660 -34.83 16.89 -5.98
CA ARG A 660 -34.49 18.27 -6.35
C ARG A 660 -35.61 19.26 -6.01
N SER A 661 -36.88 18.83 -6.04
CA SER A 661 -38.03 19.72 -5.89
C SER A 661 -38.19 20.35 -4.51
N ASP A 662 -37.60 19.77 -3.45
CA ASP A 662 -37.76 20.26 -2.07
C ASP A 662 -36.63 21.18 -1.58
N TRP A 663 -35.51 21.30 -2.31
CA TRP A 663 -34.40 22.18 -1.92
C TRP A 663 -34.53 23.59 -2.54
N GLY A 664 -35.62 24.27 -2.16
CA GLY A 664 -35.72 25.72 -2.02
C GLY A 664 -34.93 26.61 -2.98
N THR A 665 -35.49 26.84 -4.17
CA THR A 665 -35.61 28.21 -4.69
C THR A 665 -37.09 28.50 -4.82
N GLU A 666 -37.72 28.85 -3.69
CA GLU A 666 -38.83 29.81 -3.77
C GLU A 666 -38.20 31.08 -4.36
N GLU A 667 -38.21 31.20 -5.68
CA GLU A 667 -38.11 32.51 -6.29
C GLU A 667 -39.22 33.34 -5.64
N PRO A 668 -38.90 34.48 -4.99
CA PRO A 668 -39.93 35.34 -4.46
C PRO A 668 -40.85 35.69 -5.63
N LYS A 669 -42.10 35.21 -5.59
CA LYS A 669 -43.18 35.70 -6.43
C LYS A 669 -43.26 37.20 -6.15
N ILE A 670 -42.62 37.99 -7.00
CA ILE A 670 -42.94 39.39 -7.17
C ILE A 670 -44.34 39.35 -7.79
N GLU A 671 -45.37 39.54 -6.97
CA GLU A 671 -46.73 39.84 -7.42
C GLU A 671 -46.66 41.11 -8.27
N GLY A 672 -46.53 40.92 -9.59
CA GLY A 672 -46.79 41.95 -10.57
C GLY A 672 -48.29 42.04 -10.77
N ASP A 673 -48.88 43.14 -10.29
CA ASP A 673 -50.26 43.51 -10.52
C ASP A 673 -50.62 43.40 -12.01
N THR A 674 -51.70 42.66 -12.25
CA THR A 674 -52.45 42.56 -13.50
C THR A 674 -52.82 43.95 -14.03
N PHE A 675 -52.18 44.38 -15.11
CA PHE A 675 -52.77 45.32 -16.06
C PHE A 675 -53.37 44.54 -17.23
N SER A 676 -54.69 44.44 -17.22
CA SER A 676 -55.53 43.93 -18.29
C SER A 676 -55.53 44.92 -19.47
N HIS A 677 -55.26 44.42 -20.67
CA HIS A 677 -55.75 45.03 -21.91
C HIS A 677 -56.43 43.96 -22.77
N PRO A 678 -57.55 44.29 -23.45
CA PRO A 678 -58.49 43.34 -24.01
C PRO A 678 -58.17 42.96 -25.46
N ASP A 679 -58.74 41.80 -25.83
CA ASP A 679 -59.06 41.28 -27.16
C ASP A 679 -58.68 42.11 -28.39
N GLU A 680 -57.94 41.48 -29.31
CA GLU A 680 -58.21 41.64 -30.74
C GLU A 680 -57.88 40.35 -31.52
N THR A 681 -58.94 39.67 -31.95
CA THR A 681 -58.94 38.64 -32.98
C THR A 681 -58.59 39.24 -34.34
N THR A 682 -57.64 38.67 -35.09
CA THR A 682 -57.81 38.46 -36.54
C THR A 682 -56.79 37.49 -37.14
N GLN A 683 -57.32 36.63 -38.02
CA GLN A 683 -56.60 35.83 -39.01
C GLN A 683 -55.90 36.74 -40.05
N HIS A 684 -54.70 36.39 -40.51
CA HIS A 684 -54.46 36.02 -41.93
C HIS A 684 -52.99 35.66 -42.20
N GLU A 685 -52.85 34.94 -43.30
CA GLU A 685 -51.69 34.34 -43.94
C GLU A 685 -50.59 35.34 -44.36
N GLY A 686 -49.40 34.80 -44.62
CA GLY A 686 -48.72 35.09 -45.89
C GLY A 686 -47.40 35.85 -45.84
N VAL A 687 -46.32 35.10 -46.15
CA VAL A 687 -45.26 35.43 -47.13
C VAL A 687 -44.54 36.79 -47.02
N GLY A 688 -43.25 36.71 -46.65
CA GLY A 688 -42.12 37.22 -47.44
C GLY A 688 -41.85 38.73 -47.45
N GLY A 689 -40.58 39.09 -47.24
CA GLY A 689 -40.08 40.41 -47.63
C GLY A 689 -38.92 40.90 -46.77
N GLU A 690 -37.78 41.07 -47.43
CA GLU A 690 -36.51 41.54 -46.90
C GLU A 690 -36.49 43.05 -46.59
N SER A 691 -35.42 43.44 -45.89
CA SER A 691 -34.65 44.70 -46.05
C SER A 691 -34.91 45.87 -45.09
N GLU A 692 -33.83 46.12 -44.34
CA GLU A 692 -33.11 47.38 -44.14
C GLU A 692 -33.64 48.56 -43.29
N GLU A 693 -32.68 49.02 -42.48
CA GLU A 693 -32.38 50.40 -42.05
C GLU A 693 -33.21 51.13 -40.98
N ALA A 694 -32.52 51.25 -39.83
CA ALA A 694 -32.07 52.51 -39.22
C ALA A 694 -32.97 53.34 -38.29
N ALA A 695 -32.27 53.82 -37.25
CA ALA A 695 -32.37 55.13 -36.60
C ALA A 695 -33.20 55.27 -35.29
N THR A 696 -32.44 55.54 -34.22
CA THR A 696 -32.58 56.62 -33.21
C THR A 696 -33.90 56.82 -32.46
N GLY A 697 -33.82 56.85 -31.13
CA GLY A 697 -34.90 57.31 -30.26
C GLY A 697 -34.46 57.44 -28.80
N GLU A 698 -33.78 58.55 -28.51
CA GLU A 698 -33.59 59.17 -27.20
C GLU A 698 -34.95 59.52 -26.57
N PHE A 699 -35.20 59.22 -25.28
CA PHE A 699 -36.05 60.06 -24.43
C PHE A 699 -35.88 59.76 -22.92
N THR A 700 -35.81 60.85 -22.18
CA THR A 700 -35.65 61.07 -20.74
C THR A 700 -36.89 60.73 -19.91
N HIS A 701 -36.72 60.42 -18.63
CA HIS A 701 -37.77 60.67 -17.63
C HIS A 701 -37.21 61.11 -16.26
N GLU A 702 -37.66 62.29 -15.85
CA GLU A 702 -37.54 62.92 -14.52
C GLU A 702 -38.56 62.35 -13.52
N GLY A 703 -38.28 62.58 -12.22
CA GLY A 703 -39.23 62.59 -11.09
C GLY A 703 -38.72 61.72 -9.91
N SER A 704 -38.28 62.16 -8.73
CA SER A 704 -38.55 63.26 -7.77
C SER A 704 -39.33 62.79 -6.53
N HIS A 705 -38.69 62.94 -5.34
CA HIS A 705 -39.22 63.07 -3.95
C HIS A 705 -40.06 61.90 -3.38
N GLU A 706 -40.00 61.50 -2.10
CA GLU A 706 -39.96 62.18 -0.78
C GLU A 706 -39.17 61.33 0.25
N GLU A 707 -38.27 61.89 1.06
CA GLU A 707 -38.42 62.39 2.45
C GLU A 707 -38.84 61.37 3.55
N GLY A 708 -37.99 61.24 4.58
CA GLY A 708 -38.26 60.53 5.83
C GLY A 708 -37.13 60.72 6.85
N VAL A 709 -37.36 61.61 7.82
CA VAL A 709 -36.46 62.11 8.88
C VAL A 709 -36.48 61.21 10.13
N HIS A 710 -35.35 60.87 10.75
CA HIS A 710 -34.84 61.22 12.12
C HIS A 710 -34.02 59.98 12.58
N GLU A 711 -32.89 60.06 13.29
CA GLU A 711 -32.68 60.66 14.62
C GLU A 711 -31.17 60.63 14.96
N ALA A 712 -30.71 61.60 15.75
CA ALA A 712 -29.30 61.81 16.12
C ALA A 712 -28.97 61.22 17.51
N HIS A 713 -27.71 60.80 17.74
CA HIS A 713 -27.08 60.91 19.07
C HIS A 713 -25.55 61.01 19.01
N GLU A 714 -25.05 61.67 20.04
CA GLU A 714 -23.80 62.42 20.25
C GLU A 714 -22.44 61.68 20.26
N ALA A 715 -21.42 62.54 20.18
CA ALA A 715 -20.00 62.31 20.03
C ALA A 715 -19.24 62.09 21.36
N ALA A 716 -18.06 61.46 21.25
CA ALA A 716 -16.96 61.61 22.19
C ALA A 716 -15.63 61.73 21.43
N VAL A 717 -14.87 62.78 21.74
CA VAL A 717 -13.60 63.20 21.14
C VAL A 717 -12.42 62.52 21.86
N ASN A 718 -11.43 62.01 21.13
CA ASN A 718 -10.09 61.75 21.65
C ASN A 718 -9.03 62.06 20.56
N PRO A 719 -7.88 62.71 20.88
CA PRO A 719 -7.03 63.35 19.87
C PRO A 719 -5.75 62.56 19.59
N GLU A 720 -5.70 61.82 18.48
CA GLU A 720 -4.44 61.42 17.83
C GLU A 720 -4.57 61.53 16.31
N GLY A 721 -3.77 62.43 15.73
CA GLY A 721 -3.89 62.95 14.37
C GLY A 721 -3.41 62.01 13.27
N GLY A 722 -4.18 60.95 12.99
CA GLY A 722 -4.26 60.36 11.67
C GLY A 722 -5.56 60.82 11.01
N ARG A 723 -5.51 61.50 9.86
CA ARG A 723 -6.72 61.78 9.06
C ARG A 723 -7.28 60.48 8.49
N ARG A 724 -7.93 59.66 9.33
CA ARG A 724 -8.91 58.67 8.90
C ARG A 724 -10.18 59.43 8.57
N LEU A 725 -10.35 59.76 7.30
CA LEU A 725 -11.61 60.28 6.77
C LEU A 725 -12.67 59.17 6.83
N ARG A 726 -13.27 58.95 8.01
CA ARG A 726 -14.58 58.32 8.14
C ARG A 726 -15.61 59.45 8.22
N ASN A 727 -15.98 59.98 7.06
CA ASN A 727 -17.16 60.83 6.93
C ASN A 727 -18.24 59.97 6.25
N SER A 728 -19.39 59.82 6.91
CA SER A 728 -20.49 58.93 6.49
C SER A 728 -21.23 59.38 5.21
N ASP A 729 -20.90 60.56 4.68
CA ASP A 729 -21.63 61.17 3.57
C ASP A 729 -20.84 61.16 2.25
N PHE A 730 -19.76 60.38 2.18
CA PHE A 730 -18.99 60.24 0.93
C PHE A 730 -19.75 59.34 -0.04
N THR A 731 -20.27 59.93 -1.11
CA THR A 731 -20.58 59.19 -2.34
C THR A 731 -19.33 58.38 -2.70
N PRO A 732 -19.44 57.05 -2.88
CA PRO A 732 -18.28 56.22 -3.14
C PRO A 732 -17.54 56.77 -4.36
N TRP A 733 -16.22 56.96 -4.24
CA TRP A 733 -15.34 57.46 -5.33
C TRP A 733 -15.51 56.66 -6.63
N TRP A 734 -15.96 55.42 -6.53
CA TRP A 734 -16.14 54.49 -7.64
C TRP A 734 -17.63 54.26 -7.91
N GLN A 735 -17.99 54.18 -9.19
CA GLN A 735 -19.28 53.61 -9.58
C GLN A 735 -19.34 52.12 -9.20
N ARG A 736 -20.57 51.57 -9.12
CA ARG A 736 -20.75 50.14 -8.84
C ARG A 736 -19.86 49.31 -9.80
N PRO A 737 -19.11 48.31 -9.30
CA PRO A 737 -18.25 47.49 -10.15
C PRO A 737 -19.05 46.89 -11.30
N GLN A 738 -18.65 47.16 -12.53
CA GLN A 738 -19.31 46.63 -13.71
C GLN A 738 -18.65 45.30 -14.08
N GLN A 739 -19.42 44.22 -14.14
CA GLN A 739 -18.88 42.95 -14.62
C GLN A 739 -18.55 43.05 -16.11
N VAL A 740 -17.32 42.66 -16.45
CA VAL A 740 -16.81 42.63 -17.81
C VAL A 740 -16.97 41.21 -18.34
N ALA A 741 -17.68 41.05 -19.46
CA ALA A 741 -17.84 39.74 -20.10
C ALA A 741 -16.48 39.25 -20.62
N ALA A 742 -16.03 38.10 -20.12
CA ALA A 742 -14.76 37.47 -20.50
C ALA A 742 -14.94 35.96 -20.60
N SER A 743 -14.47 35.35 -21.70
CA SER A 743 -14.49 33.91 -21.91
C SER A 743 -13.19 33.27 -21.39
N TRP A 744 -13.15 33.00 -20.07
CA TRP A 744 -11.94 32.52 -19.43
C TRP A 744 -11.46 31.15 -19.97
N PRO A 745 -10.17 31.01 -20.31
CA PRO A 745 -9.57 29.73 -20.64
C PRO A 745 -9.80 28.74 -19.49
N HIS A 746 -10.21 27.52 -19.78
CA HIS A 746 -10.54 26.51 -18.74
C HIS A 746 -11.73 26.87 -17.83
N GLY A 747 -12.58 27.82 -18.23
CA GLY A 747 -13.82 28.16 -17.56
C GLY A 747 -13.61 28.49 -16.07
N ASN A 748 -14.29 27.76 -15.19
CA ASN A 748 -14.30 28.04 -13.75
C ASN A 748 -12.95 27.78 -13.03
N PHE A 749 -12.01 27.11 -13.71
CA PHE A 749 -10.70 26.78 -13.15
C PHE A 749 -9.65 27.85 -13.39
N PHE A 750 -9.95 28.86 -14.22
CA PHE A 750 -9.01 29.96 -14.42
C PHE A 750 -8.79 30.69 -13.09
N ARG A 751 -7.55 30.64 -12.59
CA ARG A 751 -7.14 31.39 -11.41
C ARG A 751 -6.19 32.51 -11.88
N PRO A 752 -6.71 33.74 -12.09
CA PRO A 752 -5.87 34.85 -12.50
C PRO A 752 -4.92 35.18 -11.34
N GLU A 753 -3.63 34.96 -11.52
CA GLU A 753 -2.59 35.37 -10.56
C GLU A 753 -1.99 36.73 -10.95
N LEU A 754 -2.08 37.07 -12.23
CA LEU A 754 -1.60 38.31 -12.80
C LEU A 754 -2.63 38.85 -13.79
N LEU A 755 -2.78 40.17 -13.79
CA LEU A 755 -3.51 40.92 -14.81
C LEU A 755 -2.62 42.11 -15.16
N ALA A 756 -2.39 42.35 -16.44
CA ALA A 756 -1.56 43.46 -16.89
C ALA A 756 -2.19 44.13 -18.11
N CYS A 757 -2.16 45.45 -18.11
CA CYS A 757 -2.75 46.29 -19.14
C CYS A 757 -1.61 46.90 -19.97
N GLY A 758 -1.58 46.64 -21.28
CA GLY A 758 -0.51 47.14 -22.17
C GLY A 758 -1.05 47.62 -23.51
N GLY A 759 -1.07 48.93 -23.72
CA GLY A 759 -1.62 49.54 -24.94
C GLY A 759 -3.06 49.11 -25.20
N ALA A 760 -3.31 48.47 -26.35
CA ALA A 760 -4.61 47.92 -26.71
C ALA A 760 -4.93 46.55 -26.09
N LYS A 761 -3.92 45.87 -25.53
CA LYS A 761 -3.97 44.46 -25.13
C LYS A 761 -4.19 44.31 -23.62
N LEU A 762 -4.84 43.22 -23.24
CA LEU A 762 -4.97 42.78 -21.86
C LEU A 762 -4.29 41.43 -21.71
N PHE A 763 -3.50 41.28 -20.66
CA PHE A 763 -2.82 40.04 -20.34
C PHE A 763 -3.32 39.48 -19.03
N ALA A 764 -3.56 38.17 -18.98
CA ALA A 764 -3.85 37.44 -17.75
C ALA A 764 -2.91 36.26 -17.65
N ALA A 765 -2.32 36.04 -16.48
CA ALA A 765 -1.50 34.86 -16.23
C ALA A 765 -2.09 34.01 -15.12
N THR A 766 -1.89 32.70 -15.26
CA THR A 766 -2.02 31.71 -14.19
C THR A 766 -0.62 31.23 -13.81
N ALA A 767 -0.50 30.38 -12.79
CA ALA A 767 0.75 29.70 -12.46
C ALA A 767 1.32 28.88 -13.64
N PHE A 768 0.51 28.59 -14.67
CA PHE A 768 0.86 27.67 -15.75
C PHE A 768 0.94 28.32 -17.13
N ALA A 769 0.23 29.42 -17.39
CA ALA A 769 0.17 29.99 -18.73
C ALA A 769 -0.12 31.48 -18.73
N LEU A 770 0.36 32.15 -19.77
CA LEU A 770 0.06 33.56 -20.05
C LEU A 770 -0.91 33.63 -21.22
N TYR A 771 -1.92 34.48 -21.09
CA TYR A 771 -2.98 34.69 -22.06
C TYR A 771 -3.01 36.15 -22.44
N GLN A 772 -3.25 36.42 -23.73
CA GLN A 772 -3.51 37.77 -24.22
C GLN A 772 -4.94 37.89 -24.74
N SER A 773 -5.50 39.08 -24.66
CA SER A 773 -6.76 39.45 -25.29
C SER A 773 -6.54 40.77 -26.04
N GLU A 774 -6.82 40.77 -27.33
CA GLU A 774 -6.74 41.95 -28.19
C GLU A 774 -8.16 42.49 -28.40
N GLY A 775 -8.46 43.68 -27.84
CA GLY A 775 -9.58 44.57 -28.21
C GLY A 775 -11.02 44.03 -28.29
N GLY A 776 -11.95 44.70 -27.58
CA GLY A 776 -13.41 44.54 -27.70
C GLY A 776 -14.02 43.68 -26.61
N LEU A 777 -15.18 44.09 -26.08
CA LEU A 777 -16.02 43.23 -25.24
C LEU A 777 -16.88 42.36 -26.15
N PRO A 778 -17.03 41.04 -25.90
CA PRO A 778 -16.45 40.26 -24.80
C PRO A 778 -14.96 39.93 -25.00
N LEU A 779 -14.21 39.85 -23.90
CA LEU A 779 -12.78 39.51 -23.94
C LEU A 779 -12.58 38.02 -24.28
N ALA A 780 -11.99 37.76 -25.44
CA ALA A 780 -11.51 36.43 -25.84
C ALA A 780 -10.02 36.30 -25.52
N TRP A 781 -9.65 35.22 -24.84
CA TRP A 781 -8.27 34.98 -24.41
C TRP A 781 -7.56 33.98 -25.32
N GLN A 782 -6.40 34.37 -25.82
CA GLN A 782 -5.51 33.54 -26.61
C GLN A 782 -4.28 33.17 -25.77
N ALA A 783 -4.00 31.87 -25.64
CA ALA A 783 -2.80 31.40 -24.94
C ALA A 783 -1.54 31.78 -25.74
N LEU A 784 -0.56 32.37 -25.06
CA LEU A 784 0.75 32.62 -25.65
C LEU A 784 1.61 31.36 -25.55
N PRO A 785 2.42 31.02 -26.59
CA PRO A 785 3.25 29.81 -26.59
C PRO A 785 4.20 29.79 -25.39
N ARG A 786 4.09 28.74 -24.57
CA ARG A 786 4.72 28.65 -23.24
C ARG A 786 6.26 28.49 -23.25
N LYS A 787 6.92 28.44 -24.41
CA LYS A 787 8.14 27.63 -24.51
C LYS A 787 9.26 28.02 -23.54
N ASP A 788 9.38 29.27 -23.04
CA ASP A 788 10.45 29.60 -22.07
C ASP A 788 10.12 30.65 -20.98
N PHE A 789 8.85 31.01 -20.75
CA PHE A 789 8.51 32.08 -19.79
C PHE A 789 8.01 31.51 -18.44
N PRO A 790 8.67 31.76 -17.30
CA PRO A 790 8.07 31.60 -15.98
C PRO A 790 6.87 32.59 -15.83
N VAL A 791 6.22 32.65 -14.66
CA VAL A 791 5.13 33.63 -14.40
C VAL A 791 5.66 35.05 -14.60
N ALA A 792 5.56 35.54 -15.84
CA ALA A 792 6.17 36.77 -16.29
C ALA A 792 5.10 37.84 -16.47
N VAL A 793 5.47 39.05 -16.08
CA VAL A 793 4.64 40.25 -16.15
C VAL A 793 4.99 41.00 -17.42
N PRO A 794 4.02 41.25 -18.32
CA PRO A 794 4.27 42.13 -19.45
C PRO A 794 4.37 43.56 -18.93
N ILE A 795 5.50 44.19 -19.25
CA ILE A 795 5.82 45.57 -18.97
C ILE A 795 5.71 46.33 -20.29
N CYS A 796 4.72 47.21 -20.39
CA CYS A 796 4.45 47.98 -21.59
C CYS A 796 4.50 49.49 -21.30
N GLY A 797 4.53 50.30 -22.36
CA GLY A 797 4.39 51.74 -22.26
C GLY A 797 3.34 52.28 -23.25
N ASP A 798 3.08 53.59 -23.20
CA ASP A 798 2.06 54.27 -24.02
C ASP A 798 2.50 54.52 -25.48
N ALA A 799 3.27 53.61 -26.09
CA ALA A 799 3.64 53.80 -27.49
C ALA A 799 2.37 53.80 -28.37
N PRO A 800 2.13 54.86 -29.18
CA PRO A 800 0.94 54.94 -30.04
C PRO A 800 0.97 53.91 -31.18
N ASP A 801 2.15 53.46 -31.60
CA ASP A 801 2.37 52.64 -32.80
C ASP A 801 2.62 51.15 -32.51
N GLY A 802 1.74 50.53 -31.70
CA GLY A 802 1.72 49.07 -31.54
C GLY A 802 2.89 48.50 -30.73
N ASP A 803 2.96 47.17 -30.67
CA ASP A 803 3.72 46.30 -29.75
C ASP A 803 5.21 46.63 -29.44
N ASP A 804 5.83 47.58 -30.13
CA ASP A 804 7.28 47.86 -30.16
C ASP A 804 7.87 48.44 -28.85
N GLY A 805 7.08 48.49 -27.77
CA GLY A 805 7.50 48.99 -26.46
C GLY A 805 7.27 48.06 -25.27
N CYS A 806 6.79 46.83 -25.51
CA CYS A 806 6.56 45.86 -24.45
C CYS A 806 7.78 44.95 -24.21
N LEU A 807 7.90 44.40 -23.01
CA LEU A 807 8.81 43.29 -22.69
C LEU A 807 8.21 42.46 -21.57
N PHE A 808 8.70 41.23 -21.36
CA PHE A 808 8.29 40.42 -20.21
C PHE A 808 9.32 40.51 -19.09
N ALA A 809 8.86 40.44 -17.85
CA ALA A 809 9.74 40.45 -16.69
C ALA A 809 9.26 39.46 -15.62
N ALA A 810 10.16 38.74 -14.97
CA ALA A 810 9.82 37.83 -13.89
C ALA A 810 10.86 37.91 -12.77
N ALA A 811 10.41 37.85 -11.52
CA ALA A 811 11.33 37.71 -10.39
C ALA A 811 11.86 36.27 -10.35
N ARG A 812 13.17 36.08 -10.48
CA ARG A 812 13.82 34.76 -10.57
C ARG A 812 15.17 34.77 -9.86
N GLY A 813 15.43 33.78 -9.01
CA GLY A 813 16.79 33.42 -8.58
C GLY A 813 17.61 34.55 -7.93
N GLY A 814 16.97 35.48 -7.21
CA GLY A 814 17.65 36.64 -6.63
C GLY A 814 17.87 37.81 -7.60
N GLY A 815 17.14 37.87 -8.72
CA GLY A 815 17.13 38.98 -9.67
C GLY A 815 15.79 39.11 -10.40
N VAL A 816 15.80 39.94 -11.44
CA VAL A 816 14.69 40.10 -12.41
C VAL A 816 15.18 39.62 -13.77
N ALA A 817 14.54 38.58 -14.30
CA ALA A 817 14.75 38.12 -15.66
C ALA A 817 13.88 38.96 -16.61
N LEU A 818 14.47 39.48 -17.68
CA LEU A 818 13.83 40.34 -18.68
C LEU A 818 13.91 39.68 -20.06
N TRP A 819 12.80 39.67 -20.79
CA TRP A 819 12.73 39.15 -22.16
C TRP A 819 12.16 40.23 -23.09
N PRO A 820 12.86 40.61 -24.16
CA PRO A 820 12.30 41.48 -25.19
C PRO A 820 11.02 40.87 -25.78
N TRP A 821 10.08 41.71 -26.21
CA TRP A 821 8.86 41.21 -26.86
C TRP A 821 9.21 40.34 -28.07
N ARG A 822 8.64 39.13 -28.12
CA ARG A 822 8.88 38.12 -29.17
C ARG A 822 10.32 37.56 -29.24
N SER A 823 11.19 37.88 -28.28
CA SER A 823 12.49 37.21 -28.13
C SER A 823 12.48 36.26 -26.93
N LEU A 824 13.25 35.17 -27.05
CA LEU A 824 13.53 34.24 -25.95
C LEU A 824 14.81 34.60 -25.21
N ASP A 825 15.54 35.61 -25.67
CA ASP A 825 16.78 36.05 -25.04
C ASP A 825 16.49 36.63 -23.65
N VAL A 826 17.06 36.00 -22.63
CA VAL A 826 16.87 36.40 -21.23
C VAL A 826 18.03 37.28 -20.81
N THR A 827 17.72 38.43 -20.23
CA THR A 827 18.70 39.24 -19.51
C THR A 827 18.37 39.24 -18.02
N ASP A 828 19.26 38.68 -17.21
CA ASP A 828 19.11 38.65 -15.75
C ASP A 828 19.71 39.92 -15.13
N ALA A 829 18.87 40.70 -14.46
CA ALA A 829 19.27 41.86 -13.67
C ALA A 829 19.33 41.45 -12.17
N PRO A 830 20.52 41.25 -11.58
CA PRO A 830 20.65 40.76 -10.21
C PRO A 830 20.12 41.77 -9.18
N LEU A 831 19.50 41.26 -8.11
CA LEU A 831 18.98 42.02 -6.99
C LEU A 831 19.72 41.66 -5.69
N ALA A 832 19.77 42.60 -4.75
CA ALA A 832 20.29 42.32 -3.41
C ALA A 832 19.36 41.41 -2.60
N ARG A 833 18.04 41.47 -2.86
CA ARG A 833 17.02 40.64 -2.21
C ARG A 833 16.05 40.08 -3.26
N PRO A 834 15.65 38.81 -3.17
CA PRO A 834 14.70 38.24 -4.11
C PRO A 834 13.33 38.90 -3.96
N TRP A 835 12.71 39.26 -5.08
CA TRP A 835 11.34 39.73 -5.12
C TRP A 835 10.37 38.54 -5.27
N HIS A 836 9.25 38.60 -4.56
CA HIS A 836 8.15 37.63 -4.66
C HIS A 836 7.11 38.01 -5.70
N ARG A 837 6.89 39.33 -5.88
CA ARG A 837 6.02 39.89 -6.92
C ARG A 837 6.72 41.05 -7.60
N LEU A 838 6.37 41.28 -8.86
CA LEU A 838 6.95 42.33 -9.70
C LEU A 838 5.82 43.05 -10.44
N ALA A 839 5.92 44.36 -10.55
CA ALA A 839 5.18 45.17 -11.51
C ALA A 839 6.15 46.12 -12.20
N GLY A 840 5.85 46.55 -13.41
CA GLY A 840 6.73 47.45 -14.13
C GLY A 840 6.05 48.20 -15.27
N ALA A 841 6.63 49.34 -15.63
CA ALA A 841 6.21 50.14 -16.77
C ALA A 841 7.42 50.58 -17.60
N SER A 842 7.25 50.63 -18.92
CA SER A 842 8.24 51.20 -19.84
C SER A 842 7.91 52.67 -20.06
N VAL A 843 8.78 53.58 -19.64
CA VAL A 843 8.56 55.04 -19.68
C VAL A 843 9.71 55.74 -20.41
N PRO A 844 9.49 56.92 -21.02
CA PRO A 844 10.60 57.74 -21.52
C PRO A 844 11.58 58.09 -20.39
N CYS A 845 12.88 57.87 -20.58
CA CYS A 845 13.91 58.08 -19.55
C CYS A 845 13.84 59.49 -18.94
N ARG A 846 13.57 60.53 -19.75
CA ARG A 846 13.35 61.91 -19.27
C ARG A 846 12.28 62.05 -18.18
N ARG A 847 11.25 61.19 -18.14
CA ARG A 847 10.20 61.23 -17.10
C ARG A 847 10.70 60.69 -15.76
N LEU A 848 11.78 59.92 -15.76
CA LEU A 848 12.44 59.40 -14.57
C LEU A 848 13.46 60.38 -13.98
N ALA A 849 13.69 61.54 -14.60
CA ALA A 849 14.61 62.56 -14.08
C ALA A 849 14.39 62.92 -12.59
N PRO A 850 13.15 62.97 -12.04
CA PRO A 850 12.94 63.20 -10.61
C PRO A 850 13.52 62.10 -9.70
N LEU A 851 13.61 60.87 -10.19
CA LEU A 851 14.12 59.70 -9.46
C LEU A 851 15.59 59.41 -9.76
N ALA A 852 16.04 59.78 -10.96
CA ALA A 852 17.34 59.48 -11.54
C ALA A 852 17.74 60.64 -12.47
N PRO A 853 18.35 61.72 -11.93
CA PRO A 853 18.71 62.92 -12.70
C PRO A 853 19.57 62.62 -13.94
N GLU A 854 20.36 61.56 -13.91
CA GLU A 854 21.18 61.05 -15.02
C GLU A 854 20.37 60.65 -16.26
N PHE A 855 19.05 60.46 -16.14
CA PHE A 855 18.15 60.13 -17.25
C PHE A 855 17.53 61.36 -17.93
N SER A 856 17.83 62.58 -17.46
CA SER A 856 17.24 63.82 -17.99
C SER A 856 17.61 64.11 -19.45
N GLU A 857 18.80 63.71 -19.90
CA GLU A 857 19.30 63.95 -21.27
C GLU A 857 19.07 62.78 -22.23
N LEU A 858 18.51 61.66 -21.75
CA LEU A 858 18.30 60.47 -22.56
C LEU A 858 16.92 60.48 -23.23
N GLU A 859 16.92 60.40 -24.57
CA GLU A 859 15.70 60.21 -25.37
C GLU A 859 15.20 58.75 -25.38
N GLU A 860 15.97 57.83 -24.82
CA GLU A 860 15.67 56.40 -24.76
C GLU A 860 14.50 56.07 -23.81
N ARG A 861 14.09 54.79 -23.84
CA ARG A 861 13.11 54.25 -22.89
C ARG A 861 13.84 53.66 -21.69
N CYS A 862 13.22 53.76 -20.53
CA CYS A 862 13.68 53.21 -19.28
C CYS A 862 12.56 52.38 -18.65
N LEU A 863 12.93 51.35 -17.90
CA LEU A 863 12.02 50.60 -17.04
C LEU A 863 11.93 51.26 -15.67
N LEU A 864 10.70 51.42 -15.21
CA LEU A 864 10.37 51.65 -13.81
C LEU A 864 9.80 50.34 -13.27
N LEU A 865 10.47 49.75 -12.29
CA LEU A 865 10.09 48.48 -11.68
C LEU A 865 9.74 48.66 -10.21
N VAL A 866 8.77 47.91 -9.73
CA VAL A 866 8.43 47.78 -8.32
C VAL A 866 8.37 46.31 -7.95
N GLY A 867 9.15 45.94 -6.94
CA GLY A 867 9.17 44.59 -6.40
C GLY A 867 8.57 44.50 -5.02
N TRP A 868 8.00 43.36 -4.65
CA TRP A 868 7.66 43.03 -3.26
C TRP A 868 8.65 42.01 -2.73
N ASP A 869 9.48 42.37 -1.74
CA ASP A 869 10.48 41.46 -1.15
C ASP A 869 10.00 40.72 0.11
N GLY A 870 8.71 40.84 0.44
CA GLY A 870 8.09 40.27 1.65
C GLY A 870 8.08 41.23 2.84
N GLN A 871 8.81 42.34 2.76
CA GLN A 871 8.86 43.36 3.82
C GLN A 871 8.66 44.79 3.29
N ARG A 872 9.14 45.06 2.08
CA ARG A 872 9.23 46.37 1.46
C ARG A 872 8.84 46.31 0.00
N LEU A 873 8.51 47.47 -0.55
CA LEU A 873 8.25 47.69 -1.96
C LEU A 873 9.36 48.54 -2.62
N PRO A 874 10.55 47.96 -2.85
CA PRO A 874 11.62 48.67 -3.54
C PRO A 874 11.21 49.08 -4.96
N VAL A 875 11.45 50.35 -5.27
CA VAL A 875 11.34 50.93 -6.60
C VAL A 875 12.72 50.96 -7.23
N ALA A 876 12.82 50.44 -8.45
CA ALA A 876 14.07 50.36 -9.19
C ALA A 876 13.91 50.90 -10.61
N THR A 877 15.01 51.36 -11.19
CA THR A 877 15.05 51.83 -12.57
C THR A 877 16.12 51.12 -13.37
N LEU A 878 15.86 50.90 -14.65
CA LEU A 878 16.80 50.28 -15.59
C LEU A 878 16.72 50.99 -16.95
N ARG A 879 17.85 51.27 -17.57
CA ARG A 879 17.90 51.83 -18.93
C ARG A 879 17.64 50.72 -19.96
N LEU A 880 17.03 51.06 -21.11
CA LEU A 880 16.86 50.13 -22.22
C LEU A 880 17.59 50.66 -23.46
N SER A 881 18.74 50.07 -23.77
CA SER A 881 19.51 50.38 -24.97
C SER A 881 19.00 49.55 -26.15
N GLY A 882 18.21 50.15 -27.06
CA GLY A 882 17.68 49.45 -28.23
C GLY A 882 16.54 48.47 -27.93
N GLY A 883 15.74 48.75 -26.89
CA GLY A 883 14.57 47.93 -26.52
C GLY A 883 14.87 46.74 -25.60
N ALA A 884 16.15 46.46 -25.34
CA ALA A 884 16.59 45.46 -24.37
C ALA A 884 17.56 46.10 -23.34
N PRO A 885 17.61 45.59 -22.10
CA PRO A 885 18.65 45.97 -21.15
C PRO A 885 20.02 45.48 -21.64
N SER A 886 21.08 46.28 -21.43
CA SER A 886 22.44 45.79 -21.66
C SER A 886 22.83 44.82 -20.56
N ALA A 887 23.52 43.72 -20.88
CA ALA A 887 23.99 42.74 -19.89
C ALA A 887 24.90 43.33 -18.79
N ALA A 888 25.46 44.53 -19.02
CA ALA A 888 26.28 45.25 -18.05
C ALA A 888 25.48 46.17 -17.11
N GLU A 889 24.21 46.46 -17.42
CA GLU A 889 23.40 47.38 -16.65
C GLU A 889 22.86 46.68 -15.40
N ARG A 890 23.11 47.29 -14.23
CA ARG A 890 22.61 46.81 -12.95
C ARG A 890 21.29 47.49 -12.63
N LEU A 891 20.40 46.74 -11.96
CA LEU A 891 19.18 47.32 -11.44
C LEU A 891 19.50 48.25 -10.27
N GLU A 892 19.15 49.53 -10.41
CA GLU A 892 19.42 50.53 -9.38
C GLU A 892 18.17 50.78 -8.54
N LEU A 893 18.27 50.46 -7.25
CA LEU A 893 17.22 50.74 -6.27
C LEU A 893 17.22 52.24 -5.93
N ARG A 894 16.05 52.88 -6.06
CA ARG A 894 15.90 54.32 -5.84
C ARG A 894 15.33 54.63 -4.47
N PHE A 895 14.20 54.04 -4.12
CA PHE A 895 13.54 54.23 -2.82
C PHE A 895 12.56 53.09 -2.55
N ASP A 896 12.07 53.00 -1.31
CA ASP A 896 11.03 52.04 -0.91
C ASP A 896 9.67 52.76 -0.82
N VAL A 897 8.61 52.17 -1.37
CA VAL A 897 7.24 52.66 -1.13
C VAL A 897 6.87 52.32 0.32
N PRO A 898 6.53 53.32 1.17
CA PRO A 898 6.24 53.05 2.57
C PRO A 898 4.89 52.35 2.70
N LEU A 899 4.90 51.18 3.35
CA LEU A 899 3.70 50.45 3.78
C LEU A 899 3.55 50.55 5.29
N GLU A 900 2.32 50.58 5.80
CA GLU A 900 2.08 50.58 7.24
C GLU A 900 2.43 49.20 7.82
N ARG A 901 2.98 49.17 9.04
CA ARG A 901 3.34 47.90 9.73
C ARG A 901 2.07 47.07 9.95
N GLY A 902 1.88 46.02 9.16
CA GLY A 902 0.70 45.14 9.18
C GLY A 902 0.20 44.75 7.78
N ASP A 903 0.61 45.50 6.75
CA ASP A 903 0.22 45.33 5.35
C ASP A 903 0.94 44.17 4.64
N ALA A 904 1.06 43.00 5.30
CA ALA A 904 1.93 41.91 4.88
C ALA A 904 1.43 41.08 3.67
N ASP A 905 0.19 41.27 3.21
CA ASP A 905 -0.43 40.47 2.15
C ASP A 905 -0.64 41.27 0.85
N VAL A 906 0.47 41.62 0.18
CA VAL A 906 0.43 42.15 -1.19
C VAL A 906 -0.04 41.05 -2.13
N ARG A 907 -1.31 41.12 -2.57
CA ARG A 907 -1.93 40.12 -3.46
C ARG A 907 -1.66 40.39 -4.92
N ALA A 908 -1.74 41.65 -5.33
CA ALA A 908 -1.49 42.07 -6.71
C ALA A 908 -0.89 43.48 -6.76
N MET A 909 -0.13 43.75 -7.81
CA MET A 909 0.46 45.05 -8.09
C MET A 909 0.35 45.34 -9.58
N HIS A 910 0.09 46.59 -9.95
CA HIS A 910 0.15 47.07 -11.33
C HIS A 910 0.80 48.44 -11.34
N LEU A 911 1.70 48.67 -12.29
CA LEU A 911 2.33 49.96 -12.52
C LEU A 911 2.00 50.38 -13.94
N ASP A 912 1.42 51.57 -14.11
CA ASP A 912 1.18 52.12 -15.42
C ASP A 912 2.35 53.00 -15.92
N SER A 913 2.29 53.32 -17.20
CA SER A 913 3.18 54.21 -17.94
C SER A 913 3.20 55.66 -17.45
N SER A 914 2.21 56.07 -16.65
CA SER A 914 2.18 57.38 -16.00
C SER A 914 3.02 57.42 -14.72
N GLY A 915 3.47 56.25 -14.25
CA GLY A 915 4.17 56.07 -12.98
C GLY A 915 3.23 55.87 -11.79
N GLN A 916 1.95 55.57 -12.04
CA GLN A 916 0.98 55.30 -11.00
C GLN A 916 1.01 53.82 -10.64
N LEU A 917 1.38 53.55 -9.39
CA LEU A 917 1.37 52.22 -8.79
C LEU A 917 0.01 51.96 -8.13
N TRP A 918 -0.58 50.81 -8.44
CA TRP A 918 -1.76 50.27 -7.77
C TRP A 918 -1.38 48.99 -7.02
N LEU A 919 -1.80 48.91 -5.77
CA LEU A 919 -1.55 47.76 -4.89
C LEU A 919 -2.88 47.22 -4.38
N LEU A 920 -3.01 45.90 -4.36
CA LEU A 920 -4.10 45.21 -3.68
C LEU A 920 -3.54 44.51 -2.44
N LEU A 921 -3.91 45.03 -1.28
CA LEU A 921 -3.53 44.52 0.04
C LEU A 921 -4.74 43.82 0.66
N GLY A 922 -4.78 42.49 0.59
CA GLY A 922 -5.98 41.74 0.98
C GLY A 922 -7.20 42.12 0.14
N ASN A 923 -8.09 42.94 0.71
CA ASN A 923 -9.29 43.47 0.06
C ASN A 923 -9.24 44.99 -0.16
N GLU A 924 -8.11 45.62 0.14
CA GLU A 924 -7.91 47.06 0.05
C GLU A 924 -7.10 47.43 -1.18
N LEU A 925 -7.41 48.58 -1.78
CA LEU A 925 -6.68 49.16 -2.89
C LEU A 925 -5.88 50.37 -2.40
N LEU A 926 -4.60 50.43 -2.72
CA LEU A 926 -3.75 51.60 -2.48
C LEU A 926 -3.22 52.11 -3.82
N SER A 927 -3.02 53.42 -3.92
CA SER A 927 -2.41 54.03 -5.09
C SER A 927 -1.35 55.07 -4.73
N TRP A 928 -0.27 55.06 -5.51
CA TRP A 928 0.89 55.94 -5.36
C TRP A 928 1.28 56.51 -6.71
N GLN A 929 1.66 57.78 -6.75
CA GLN A 929 2.30 58.41 -7.90
C GLN A 929 3.81 58.41 -7.69
N LEU A 930 4.49 57.39 -8.22
CA LEU A 930 5.91 57.14 -7.92
C LEU A 930 6.84 58.25 -8.41
N LEU A 931 6.52 58.86 -9.56
CA LEU A 931 7.34 59.94 -10.13
C LEU A 931 7.24 61.25 -9.32
N ALA A 932 6.15 61.43 -8.59
CA ALA A 932 5.95 62.57 -7.70
C ALA A 932 6.31 62.24 -6.24
N GLY A 933 6.49 60.96 -5.89
CA GLY A 933 6.64 60.51 -4.51
C GLY A 933 5.38 60.70 -3.67
N GLU A 934 4.21 60.77 -4.30
CA GLU A 934 2.95 61.14 -3.64
C GLU A 934 2.06 59.91 -3.41
N PHE A 935 1.46 59.85 -2.21
CA PHE A 935 0.43 58.87 -1.91
C PHE A 935 -0.93 59.40 -2.37
N LEU A 936 -1.59 58.69 -3.27
CA LEU A 936 -2.86 59.14 -3.85
C LEU A 936 -4.06 58.73 -3.01
N GLY A 937 -4.00 57.58 -2.33
CA GLY A 937 -5.08 57.16 -1.43
C GLY A 937 -5.14 55.67 -1.10
N ARG A 938 -6.02 55.35 -0.15
CA ARG A 938 -6.40 54.00 0.29
C ARG A 938 -7.91 53.85 0.18
N TRP A 939 -8.36 52.78 -0.45
CA TRP A 939 -9.78 52.45 -0.63
C TRP A 939 -10.04 51.03 -0.16
N GLN A 940 -11.23 50.78 0.41
CA GLN A 940 -11.70 49.44 0.77
C GLN A 940 -12.97 49.12 -0.01
N PRO A 941 -12.87 48.64 -1.27
CA PRO A 941 -14.06 48.32 -2.04
C PRO A 941 -14.83 47.18 -1.37
N HIS A 942 -16.15 47.27 -1.38
CA HIS A 942 -17.00 46.22 -0.84
C HIS A 942 -17.18 45.11 -1.90
N TRP A 943 -16.30 44.11 -1.84
CA TRP A 943 -16.35 42.94 -2.72
C TRP A 943 -17.41 41.94 -2.21
N ARG A 944 -18.67 42.08 -2.64
CA ARG A 944 -19.71 41.08 -2.34
C ARG A 944 -19.40 39.79 -3.09
N ASP A 945 -19.14 38.72 -2.36
CA ASP A 945 -18.84 37.39 -2.91
C ASP A 945 -17.79 37.42 -4.02
N PHE A 946 -16.77 38.29 -3.90
CA PHE A 946 -15.69 38.37 -4.88
C PHE A 946 -14.36 38.48 -4.14
N THR A 947 -13.45 37.57 -4.45
CA THR A 947 -12.09 37.61 -3.91
C THR A 947 -11.14 38.13 -4.99
N PRO A 948 -10.71 39.41 -4.92
CA PRO A 948 -9.81 39.99 -5.91
C PRO A 948 -8.44 39.31 -5.83
N ARG A 949 -7.86 39.01 -7.00
CA ARG A 949 -6.58 38.28 -7.12
C ARG A 949 -5.55 39.01 -7.97
N ALA A 950 -5.99 39.73 -8.99
CA ALA A 950 -5.14 40.47 -9.90
C ALA A 950 -5.82 41.78 -10.34
N LEU A 951 -5.05 42.79 -10.73
CA LEU A 951 -5.59 44.08 -11.16
C LEU A 951 -4.71 44.72 -12.23
N CYS A 952 -5.28 45.56 -13.09
CA CYS A 952 -4.54 46.49 -13.92
C CYS A 952 -5.33 47.76 -14.23
N ALA A 953 -4.64 48.87 -14.44
CA ALA A 953 -5.25 50.16 -14.74
C ALA A 953 -5.04 50.52 -16.22
N ARG A 954 -6.10 50.98 -16.89
CA ARG A 954 -6.08 51.41 -18.29
C ARG A 954 -7.13 52.49 -18.55
N GLN A 955 -6.73 53.61 -19.17
CA GLN A 955 -7.63 54.70 -19.59
C GLN A 955 -8.56 55.18 -18.46
N GLY A 956 -7.99 55.35 -17.26
CA GLY A 956 -8.75 55.77 -16.08
C GLY A 956 -9.69 54.70 -15.51
N ARG A 957 -9.71 53.47 -16.04
CA ARG A 957 -10.46 52.34 -15.47
C ARG A 957 -9.53 51.39 -14.76
N LEU A 958 -9.95 50.90 -13.59
CA LEU A 958 -9.24 49.84 -12.86
C LEU A 958 -9.96 48.52 -13.09
N LEU A 959 -9.31 47.59 -13.78
CA LEU A 959 -9.79 46.24 -14.02
C LEU A 959 -9.28 45.33 -12.90
N VAL A 960 -10.16 44.53 -12.31
CA VAL A 960 -9.84 43.62 -11.21
C VAL A 960 -10.35 42.22 -11.56
N ALA A 961 -9.44 41.27 -11.65
CA ALA A 961 -9.74 39.86 -11.86
C ALA A 961 -9.69 39.11 -10.52
N GLY A 962 -10.64 38.21 -10.32
CA GLY A 962 -10.77 37.46 -9.08
C GLY A 962 -11.71 36.27 -9.21
N SER A 963 -12.14 35.71 -8.10
CA SER A 963 -13.06 34.57 -8.06
C SER A 963 -14.35 34.96 -7.34
N ALA A 964 -15.50 34.58 -7.90
CA ALA A 964 -16.80 34.68 -7.22
C ALA A 964 -16.86 33.70 -6.02
N GLY A 965 -17.54 34.05 -4.94
CA GLY A 965 -17.73 33.24 -3.74
C GLY A 965 -16.48 33.01 -2.87
N THR A 966 -16.69 32.45 -1.68
CA THR A 966 -15.62 31.97 -0.80
C THR A 966 -15.11 30.61 -1.31
N GLY A 967 -14.07 30.60 -2.16
CA GLY A 967 -13.40 29.36 -2.60
C GLY A 967 -13.18 29.26 -4.11
N TYR A 968 -13.44 28.08 -4.67
CA TYR A 968 -13.20 27.74 -6.09
C TYR A 968 -14.21 28.37 -7.08
N GLY A 969 -14.82 29.50 -6.78
CA GLY A 969 -15.88 30.01 -7.66
C GLY A 969 -15.36 30.63 -8.96
N ARG A 970 -16.32 30.99 -9.82
CA ARG A 970 -16.08 31.39 -11.21
C ARG A 970 -15.13 32.58 -11.29
N PRO A 971 -14.15 32.59 -12.21
CA PRO A 971 -13.35 33.77 -12.48
C PRO A 971 -14.25 34.90 -12.97
N LEU A 972 -14.10 36.08 -12.36
CA LEU A 972 -14.83 37.29 -12.72
C LEU A 972 -13.82 38.41 -13.01
N LEU A 973 -14.14 39.22 -14.00
CA LEU A 973 -13.44 40.47 -14.28
C LEU A 973 -14.40 41.63 -13.99
N LEU A 974 -13.99 42.52 -13.10
CA LEU A 974 -14.75 43.71 -12.72
C LEU A 974 -14.02 44.95 -13.23
N ALA A 975 -14.75 45.91 -13.79
CA ALA A 975 -14.26 47.24 -14.12
C ALA A 975 -14.76 48.24 -13.08
N LEU A 976 -13.83 48.97 -12.48
CA LEU A 976 -14.08 50.08 -11.58
C LEU A 976 -13.80 51.39 -12.35
N GLN A 977 -14.82 52.24 -12.46
CA GLN A 977 -14.68 53.59 -13.02
C GLN A 977 -14.67 54.62 -11.88
N PRO A 978 -13.67 55.51 -11.82
CA PRO A 978 -13.68 56.62 -10.88
C PRO A 978 -14.78 57.60 -11.28
N ASN A 979 -15.46 58.18 -10.30
CA ASN A 979 -16.51 59.16 -10.55
C ASN A 979 -15.91 60.40 -11.23
N ALA A 980 -16.45 60.72 -12.41
CA ALA A 980 -15.97 61.80 -13.27
C ALA A 980 -15.99 63.19 -12.61
N SER A 981 -16.84 63.40 -11.60
CA SER A 981 -16.94 64.66 -10.85
C SER A 981 -15.77 64.94 -9.90
N ILE A 982 -14.94 63.93 -9.58
CA ILE A 982 -13.83 64.05 -8.63
C ILE A 982 -12.47 63.86 -9.33
N ALA A 983 -12.40 63.12 -10.44
CA ALA A 983 -11.17 62.99 -11.24
C ALA A 983 -10.66 64.31 -11.87
N ALA A 984 -11.48 65.37 -11.84
CA ALA A 984 -11.12 66.72 -12.29
C ALA A 984 -10.56 67.63 -11.17
N ALA A 985 -10.58 67.17 -9.91
CA ALA A 985 -10.02 67.84 -8.74
C ALA A 985 -8.70 67.16 -8.33
#